data_AF-U3J9E1-F1
#
_entry.id   AF-U3J9E1-F1
#
_cell.length_a   1.000
_cell.length_b   1.000
_cell.length_c   1.000
_cell.angle_alpha   90.00
_cell.angle_beta   90.00
_cell.angle_gamma   90.00
#
_symmetry.space_group_name_H-M   'P 1'
#
loop_
_entity.id
_entity.type
_entity.pdbx_description
1 polymer ?
#
loop_
_entity_poly.entity_id
_entity_poly.type
_entity_poly.pdbx_seq_one_letter_code
_entity_poly.pdbx_strand_id
1 'polypeptide(L)'
;FFQNLQDERQQPSPGDPAAEEHASDLCATELQGKIQQLEATNQLFQEKLNELNVELKSAQETSQRQDRTIQSLNEALKSKESETEELYHVIEGQNETMAKLRDMLHRSQLGQLQMSETPPSSQEQQAALLDLQNTLFCTQLEVQKLKRAQRQKEHQLAEARRAAQLLETTVHEEEQQKEATWKHNQELRAVVQQLQAELQDKAQQIQAVQWEKRRELQAQEQRIQCLSQHLARKEQLLQESRELLQCQQSLGRSPAAMDTMLEKLQQRVSDRDAALERAVDEKFSALEKKEQELQQLRLSIRERGGDLERLRSVLSSNEATIHSLESLLKAKTLELEQVSATCQNLRWLKEEMEAKSCSRQKEQEGIIQQLQTCLHDRNKEVEELTATLLCKLGPGQSEVAEELCVRLQRKEKMLQDLLSDRNRQAMEHDAEIRELLQAMSTKEQWSRVSFAQRCGVGGFALCSANRNCSLAAVASPAELEKDLVNAKEELELMAKKERESRRELAALQSVVATQEEELQVQASDMESLTRTIQIKEDLIKDLQMQLVDPEEIPAVERLTQEVLVLREKVAVAESRGQEATGSRKQQLLLMLEGLVAERNRLNEALQAERQLYSSLVKFHTHPDSAARDRTLQVELEGVQELRGQLEEALGRSLERLSRLETQGAIGGGEQERVRVLPQHAF
;
A
#
# COMPACT_ATOMS: atom_id res chain seq x y z
N PHE A 1 7.12 -55.05 4.28
CA PHE A 1 8.26 -55.97 4.33
C PHE A 1 9.11 -55.63 5.55
N PHE A 2 8.76 -56.16 6.71
CA PHE A 2 9.62 -56.15 7.90
C PHE A 2 9.57 -57.56 8.47
N GLN A 3 10.57 -58.34 8.11
CA GLN A 3 10.90 -59.59 8.75
C GLN A 3 12.42 -59.71 8.70
N ASN A 4 12.97 -60.16 9.82
CA ASN A 4 14.37 -60.47 10.09
C ASN A 4 15.19 -59.30 10.63
N LEU A 5 15.39 -59.31 11.95
CA LEU A 5 16.63 -59.90 12.50
C LEU A 5 16.39 -60.25 13.98
N GLN A 6 16.20 -61.55 14.20
CA GLN A 6 16.28 -62.20 15.49
C GLN A 6 17.74 -62.21 15.96
N ASP A 7 17.89 -61.95 17.26
CA ASP A 7 18.89 -62.49 18.18
C ASP A 7 20.02 -63.34 17.59
N GLU A 8 21.25 -62.84 17.68
CA GLU A 8 22.38 -63.66 18.11
C GLU A 8 23.08 -62.98 19.29
N ARG A 9 22.69 -63.38 20.50
CA ARG A 9 23.55 -63.25 21.68
C ARG A 9 24.64 -64.31 21.59
N GLN A 10 25.85 -63.91 21.24
CA GLN A 10 27.06 -64.66 21.59
C GLN A 10 27.86 -63.82 22.59
N GLN A 11 27.95 -64.31 23.83
CA GLN A 11 28.93 -63.85 24.81
C GLN A 11 30.34 -64.28 24.36
N PRO A 12 31.35 -63.42 24.58
CA PRO A 12 32.65 -63.89 25.01
C PRO A 12 33.05 -63.32 26.39
N SER A 13 33.88 -64.12 27.04
CA SER A 13 34.53 -63.99 28.36
C SER A 13 35.41 -62.73 28.53
N PRO A 14 35.71 -62.32 29.78
CA PRO A 14 36.40 -61.07 30.09
C PRO A 14 37.90 -61.18 29.84
N GLY A 15 38.46 -60.27 29.04
CA GLY A 15 39.91 -60.16 28.87
C GLY A 15 40.33 -59.43 27.60
N ASP A 16 40.12 -58.12 27.55
CA ASP A 16 41.09 -57.10 27.08
C ASP A 16 40.36 -55.79 26.72
N PRO A 17 40.62 -54.65 27.39
CA PRO A 17 39.92 -53.39 27.15
C PRO A 17 40.20 -52.80 25.75
N ALA A 18 41.27 -53.23 25.07
CA ALA A 18 41.59 -52.82 23.71
C ALA A 18 40.75 -53.54 22.64
N ALA A 19 40.25 -54.75 22.92
CA ALA A 19 39.43 -55.50 21.96
C ALA A 19 37.95 -55.06 22.00
N GLU A 20 37.44 -54.66 23.18
CA GLU A 20 36.09 -54.08 23.33
C GLU A 20 35.98 -52.69 22.69
N GLU A 21 37.00 -51.84 22.81
CA GLU A 21 36.99 -50.50 22.22
C GLU A 21 37.03 -50.57 20.68
N HIS A 22 37.88 -51.44 20.11
CA HIS A 22 37.92 -51.69 18.66
C HIS A 22 36.64 -52.36 18.12
N ALA A 23 36.02 -53.26 18.87
CA ALA A 23 34.73 -53.84 18.48
C ALA A 23 33.59 -52.81 18.55
N SER A 24 33.63 -51.91 19.54
CA SER A 24 32.65 -50.83 19.68
C SER A 24 32.84 -49.74 18.62
N ASP A 25 34.07 -49.43 18.22
CA ASP A 25 34.40 -48.51 17.11
C ASP A 25 34.01 -49.10 15.75
N LEU A 26 34.21 -50.40 15.53
CA LEU A 26 33.72 -51.11 14.34
C LEU A 26 32.18 -51.09 14.30
N CYS A 27 31.51 -51.31 15.44
CA CYS A 27 30.05 -51.24 15.51
C CYS A 27 29.52 -49.82 15.28
N ALA A 28 30.18 -48.81 15.83
CA ALA A 28 29.83 -47.40 15.62
C ALA A 28 30.02 -46.97 14.16
N THR A 29 31.10 -47.39 13.52
CA THR A 29 31.35 -47.09 12.09
C THR A 29 30.38 -47.82 11.17
N GLU A 30 29.99 -49.07 11.48
CA GLU A 30 28.92 -49.77 10.75
C GLU A 30 27.55 -49.09 10.93
N LEU A 31 27.22 -48.63 12.14
CA LEU A 31 25.99 -47.89 12.40
C LEU A 31 25.99 -46.53 11.68
N GLN A 32 27.12 -45.82 11.68
CA GLN A 32 27.30 -44.58 10.93
C GLN A 32 27.09 -44.80 9.42
N GLY A 33 27.64 -45.89 8.88
CA GLY A 33 27.45 -46.26 7.47
C GLY A 33 25.98 -46.59 7.15
N LYS A 34 25.29 -47.32 8.02
CA LYS A 34 23.85 -47.62 7.88
C LYS A 34 22.99 -46.36 7.97
N ILE A 35 23.33 -45.40 8.85
CA ILE A 35 22.65 -44.11 8.96
C ILE A 35 22.83 -43.30 7.68
N GLN A 36 24.06 -43.16 7.17
CA GLN A 36 24.32 -42.44 5.92
C GLN A 36 23.61 -43.10 4.72
N GLN A 37 23.57 -44.44 4.69
CA GLN A 37 22.86 -45.18 3.65
C GLN A 37 21.34 -44.98 3.74
N LEU A 38 20.77 -44.97 4.95
CA LEU A 38 19.36 -44.66 5.18
C LEU A 38 19.04 -43.21 4.79
N GLU A 39 19.88 -42.26 5.17
CA GLU A 39 19.75 -40.84 4.80
C GLU A 39 19.77 -40.66 3.27
N ALA A 40 20.68 -41.31 2.56
CA ALA A 40 20.72 -41.28 1.10
C ALA A 40 19.48 -41.91 0.46
N THR A 41 18.98 -43.04 0.99
CA THR A 41 17.72 -43.62 0.49
C THR A 41 16.52 -42.74 0.78
N ASN A 42 16.51 -42.05 1.91
CA ASN A 42 15.43 -41.14 2.29
C ASN A 42 15.43 -39.89 1.40
N GLN A 43 16.61 -39.33 1.10
CA GLN A 43 16.76 -38.26 0.11
C GLN A 43 16.24 -38.67 -1.26
N LEU A 44 16.57 -39.89 -1.72
CA LEU A 44 16.08 -40.40 -3.00
C LEU A 44 14.56 -40.64 -3.01
N PHE A 45 13.97 -41.05 -1.89
CA PHE A 45 12.51 -41.11 -1.76
C PHE A 45 11.87 -39.72 -1.75
N GLN A 46 12.51 -38.75 -1.11
CA GLN A 46 12.07 -37.36 -1.10
C GLN A 46 12.07 -36.79 -2.54
N GLU A 47 13.12 -37.04 -3.31
CA GLU A 47 13.23 -36.67 -4.72
C GLU A 47 12.14 -37.32 -5.56
N LYS A 48 11.93 -38.64 -5.42
CA LYS A 48 10.84 -39.34 -6.13
C LYS A 48 9.45 -38.83 -5.76
N LEU A 49 9.22 -38.48 -4.50
CA LEU A 49 7.96 -37.87 -4.07
C LEU A 49 7.76 -36.50 -4.70
N ASN A 50 8.84 -35.71 -4.84
CA ASN A 50 8.78 -34.42 -5.50
C ASN A 50 8.53 -34.58 -7.01
N GLU A 51 9.19 -35.52 -7.67
CA GLU A 51 8.96 -35.85 -9.09
C GLU A 51 7.51 -36.28 -9.34
N LEU A 52 6.99 -37.23 -8.55
CA LEU A 52 5.59 -37.66 -8.65
C LEU A 52 4.60 -36.52 -8.37
N ASN A 53 4.92 -35.62 -7.44
CA ASN A 53 4.10 -34.44 -7.19
C ASN A 53 4.09 -33.46 -8.37
N VAL A 54 5.22 -33.28 -9.06
CA VAL A 54 5.29 -32.45 -10.27
C VAL A 54 4.52 -33.10 -11.42
N GLU A 55 4.68 -34.40 -11.62
CA GLU A 55 3.93 -35.17 -12.61
C GLU A 55 2.42 -35.11 -12.34
N LEU A 56 1.99 -35.30 -11.09
CA LEU A 56 0.59 -35.19 -10.69
C LEU A 56 0.03 -33.80 -10.97
N LYS A 57 0.76 -32.73 -10.62
CA LYS A 57 0.35 -31.36 -10.92
C LYS A 57 0.24 -31.12 -12.43
N SER A 58 1.20 -31.59 -13.22
CA SER A 58 1.16 -31.46 -14.67
C SER A 58 -0.02 -32.24 -15.29
N ALA A 59 -0.33 -33.42 -14.78
CA ALA A 59 -1.48 -34.23 -15.21
C ALA A 59 -2.81 -33.58 -14.81
N GLN A 60 -2.86 -32.96 -13.63
CA GLN A 60 -4.04 -32.22 -13.18
C GLN A 60 -4.27 -30.98 -14.06
N GLU A 61 -3.22 -30.24 -14.41
CA GLU A 61 -3.31 -29.12 -15.33
C GLU A 61 -3.74 -29.56 -16.75
N THR A 62 -3.25 -30.69 -17.25
CA THR A 62 -3.67 -31.20 -18.57
C THR A 62 -5.12 -31.66 -18.55
N SER A 63 -5.58 -32.31 -17.47
CA SER A 63 -7.00 -32.65 -17.27
C SER A 63 -7.88 -31.40 -17.26
N GLN A 64 -7.51 -30.37 -16.49
CA GLN A 64 -8.26 -29.11 -16.44
C GLN A 64 -8.30 -28.40 -17.81
N ARG A 65 -7.21 -28.45 -18.60
CA ARG A 65 -7.21 -27.94 -19.97
C ARG A 65 -8.15 -28.73 -20.88
N GLN A 66 -8.20 -30.05 -20.73
CA GLN A 66 -9.13 -30.91 -21.46
C GLN A 66 -10.58 -30.61 -21.07
N ASP A 67 -10.90 -30.44 -19.79
CA ASP A 67 -12.24 -30.11 -19.31
C ASP A 67 -12.74 -28.77 -19.87
N ARG A 68 -11.88 -27.74 -19.87
CA ARG A 68 -12.19 -26.44 -20.51
C ARG A 68 -12.46 -26.60 -22.01
N THR A 69 -11.70 -27.46 -22.69
CA THR A 69 -11.91 -27.74 -24.12
C THR A 69 -13.24 -28.45 -24.34
N ILE A 70 -13.58 -29.45 -23.52
CA ILE A 70 -14.86 -30.18 -23.58
C ILE A 70 -16.03 -29.22 -23.32
N GLN A 71 -15.93 -28.32 -22.35
CA GLN A 71 -16.95 -27.31 -22.09
C GLN A 71 -17.16 -26.40 -23.31
N SER A 72 -16.09 -25.89 -23.92
CA SER A 72 -16.19 -25.06 -25.13
C SER A 72 -16.85 -25.78 -26.31
N LEU A 73 -16.54 -27.08 -26.49
CA LEU A 73 -17.14 -27.90 -27.54
C LEU A 73 -18.61 -28.20 -27.25
N ASN A 74 -18.98 -28.41 -25.99
CA ASN A 74 -20.38 -28.60 -25.58
C ASN A 74 -21.22 -27.35 -25.78
N GLU A 75 -20.66 -26.16 -25.51
CA GLU A 75 -21.33 -24.89 -25.78
C GLU A 75 -21.54 -24.67 -27.29
N ALA A 76 -20.52 -24.97 -28.10
CA ALA A 76 -20.63 -24.91 -29.55
C ALA A 76 -21.67 -25.91 -30.09
N LEU A 77 -21.73 -27.12 -29.53
CA LEU A 77 -22.74 -28.13 -29.90
C LEU A 77 -24.16 -27.63 -29.58
N LYS A 78 -24.40 -27.11 -28.36
CA LYS A 78 -25.70 -26.56 -27.97
C LYS A 78 -26.14 -25.40 -28.85
N SER A 79 -25.20 -24.52 -29.23
CA SER A 79 -25.47 -23.44 -30.18
C SER A 79 -25.90 -24.00 -31.54
N LYS A 80 -25.21 -25.04 -32.04
CA LYS A 80 -25.59 -25.70 -33.30
C LYS A 80 -26.93 -26.43 -33.22
N GLU A 81 -27.24 -27.06 -32.09
CA GLU A 81 -28.56 -27.67 -31.84
C GLU A 81 -29.67 -26.61 -31.88
N SER A 82 -29.49 -25.47 -31.21
CA SER A 82 -30.47 -24.37 -31.29
C SER A 82 -30.64 -23.81 -32.70
N GLU A 83 -29.54 -23.68 -33.47
CA GLU A 83 -29.60 -23.24 -34.86
C GLU A 83 -30.39 -24.24 -35.72
N THR A 84 -30.24 -25.55 -35.48
CA THR A 84 -31.03 -26.57 -36.17
C THR A 84 -32.51 -26.53 -35.78
N GLU A 85 -32.85 -26.32 -34.51
CA GLU A 85 -34.24 -26.16 -34.06
C GLU A 85 -34.91 -24.93 -34.69
N GLU A 86 -34.20 -23.81 -34.78
CA GLU A 86 -34.68 -22.61 -35.47
C GLU A 86 -34.94 -22.89 -36.97
N LEU A 87 -34.04 -23.63 -37.63
CA LEU A 87 -34.25 -24.03 -39.03
C LEU A 87 -35.48 -24.93 -39.20
N TYR A 88 -35.73 -25.87 -38.28
CA TYR A 88 -36.95 -26.68 -38.28
C TYR A 88 -38.20 -25.80 -38.17
N HIS A 89 -38.23 -24.84 -37.24
CA HIS A 89 -39.35 -23.90 -37.10
C HIS A 89 -39.56 -23.01 -38.33
N VAL A 90 -38.49 -22.60 -39.02
CA VAL A 90 -38.60 -21.86 -40.28
C VAL A 90 -39.20 -22.72 -41.38
N ILE A 91 -38.76 -23.98 -41.51
CA ILE A 91 -39.30 -24.93 -42.49
C ILE A 91 -40.80 -25.18 -42.23
N GLU A 92 -41.20 -25.36 -40.98
CA GLU A 92 -42.61 -25.49 -40.58
C GLU A 92 -43.43 -24.25 -40.97
N GLY A 93 -42.94 -23.06 -40.63
CA GLY A 93 -43.62 -21.81 -41.00
C GLY A 93 -43.72 -21.61 -42.51
N GLN A 94 -42.68 -21.98 -43.27
CA GLN A 94 -42.73 -21.96 -44.73
C GLN A 94 -43.75 -22.96 -45.29
N ASN A 95 -43.82 -24.18 -44.76
CA ASN A 95 -44.82 -25.17 -45.14
C ASN A 95 -46.25 -24.70 -44.87
N GLU A 96 -46.51 -24.03 -43.75
CA GLU A 96 -47.80 -23.41 -43.46
C GLU A 96 -48.16 -22.30 -44.46
N THR A 97 -47.20 -21.43 -44.80
CA THR A 97 -47.44 -20.38 -45.81
C THR A 97 -47.71 -20.97 -47.19
N MET A 98 -47.01 -22.04 -47.58
CA MET A 98 -47.31 -22.77 -48.81
C MET A 98 -48.71 -23.40 -48.78
N ALA A 99 -49.16 -23.96 -47.66
CA ALA A 99 -50.52 -24.47 -47.52
C ALA A 99 -51.56 -23.36 -47.68
N LYS A 100 -51.36 -22.21 -47.02
CA LYS A 100 -52.23 -21.02 -47.16
C LYS A 100 -52.27 -20.48 -48.59
N LEU A 101 -51.13 -20.44 -49.28
CA LEU A 101 -51.06 -20.02 -50.69
C LEU A 101 -51.79 -20.99 -51.61
N ARG A 102 -51.67 -22.31 -51.40
CA ARG A 102 -52.46 -23.32 -52.11
C ARG A 102 -53.96 -23.11 -51.87
N ASP A 103 -54.38 -22.87 -50.63
CA ASP A 103 -55.79 -22.58 -50.30
C ASP A 103 -56.29 -21.28 -50.94
N MET A 104 -55.49 -20.21 -50.94
CA MET A 104 -55.86 -18.95 -51.58
C MET A 104 -55.94 -19.07 -53.10
N LEU A 105 -55.03 -19.82 -53.73
CA LEU A 105 -55.09 -20.12 -55.16
C LEU A 105 -56.38 -20.88 -55.49
N HIS A 106 -56.73 -21.90 -54.70
CA HIS A 106 -57.98 -22.63 -54.88
C HIS A 106 -59.22 -21.74 -54.69
N ARG A 107 -59.21 -20.81 -53.73
CA ARG A 107 -60.31 -19.83 -53.54
C ARG A 107 -60.41 -18.81 -54.67
N SER A 108 -59.27 -18.32 -55.18
CA SER A 108 -59.22 -17.38 -56.29
C SER A 108 -59.70 -18.00 -57.60
N GLN A 109 -59.31 -19.26 -57.86
CA GLN A 109 -59.81 -20.03 -59.00
C GLN A 109 -61.32 -20.29 -58.89
N LEU A 110 -61.85 -20.52 -57.69
CA LEU A 110 -63.30 -20.62 -57.44
C LEU A 110 -64.04 -19.29 -57.67
N GLY A 111 -63.44 -18.16 -57.30
CA GLY A 111 -64.03 -16.82 -57.47
C GLY A 111 -64.04 -16.34 -58.92
N GLN A 112 -63.03 -16.69 -59.72
CA GLN A 112 -62.97 -16.36 -61.16
C GLN A 112 -64.00 -17.15 -62.00
N LEU A 113 -64.44 -18.32 -61.54
CA LEU A 113 -65.52 -19.07 -62.18
C LEU A 113 -66.93 -18.50 -61.90
N GLN A 114 -67.06 -17.51 -60.99
CA GLN A 114 -68.36 -16.94 -60.58
C GLN A 114 -68.66 -15.53 -61.14
N MET A 115 -67.70 -14.82 -61.74
CA MET A 115 -67.92 -13.41 -62.14
C MET A 115 -67.50 -13.15 -63.59
N SER A 116 -68.47 -13.25 -64.51
CA SER A 116 -68.41 -12.70 -65.87
C SER A 116 -69.24 -11.41 -65.92
N GLU A 117 -68.66 -10.34 -66.46
CA GLU A 117 -69.22 -9.01 -66.79
C GLU A 117 -69.32 -7.93 -65.68
N THR A 118 -68.53 -6.84 -65.79
CA THR A 118 -68.76 -5.52 -65.13
C THR A 118 -67.92 -4.38 -65.78
N PRO A 119 -68.33 -3.08 -65.68
CA PRO A 119 -67.85 -1.95 -66.52
C PRO A 119 -66.56 -1.22 -66.04
N PRO A 120 -65.91 -0.39 -66.90
CA PRO A 120 -64.50 0.04 -66.75
C PRO A 120 -64.20 1.06 -65.63
N SER A 121 -65.16 1.77 -65.05
CA SER A 121 -64.91 2.71 -63.93
C SER A 121 -64.71 2.02 -62.58
N SER A 122 -65.17 0.77 -62.42
CA SER A 122 -64.90 -0.04 -61.23
C SER A 122 -63.50 -0.66 -61.25
N GLN A 123 -62.88 -0.77 -62.44
CA GLN A 123 -61.55 -1.37 -62.62
C GLN A 123 -60.42 -0.50 -62.05
N GLU A 124 -60.48 0.83 -62.17
CA GLU A 124 -59.43 1.73 -61.62
C GLU A 124 -59.46 1.78 -60.09
N GLN A 125 -60.65 1.78 -59.47
CA GLN A 125 -60.78 1.68 -58.00
C GLN A 125 -60.35 0.30 -57.49
N GLN A 126 -60.62 -0.78 -58.24
CA GLN A 126 -60.10 -2.11 -57.93
C GLN A 126 -58.58 -2.21 -58.11
N ALA A 127 -58.00 -1.56 -59.11
CA ALA A 127 -56.55 -1.50 -59.31
C ALA A 127 -55.86 -0.76 -58.15
N ALA A 128 -56.38 0.41 -57.75
CA ALA A 128 -55.85 1.16 -56.61
C ALA A 128 -55.99 0.40 -55.27
N LEU A 129 -57.09 -0.35 -55.08
CA LEU A 129 -57.27 -1.22 -53.90
C LEU A 129 -56.30 -2.42 -53.90
N LEU A 130 -56.04 -3.02 -55.06
CA LEU A 130 -55.05 -4.09 -55.24
C LEU A 130 -53.63 -3.58 -54.99
N ASP A 131 -53.29 -2.38 -55.46
CA ASP A 131 -52.00 -1.75 -55.20
C ASP A 131 -51.82 -1.40 -53.71
N LEU A 132 -52.88 -0.93 -53.05
CA LEU A 132 -52.86 -0.70 -51.60
C LEU A 132 -52.73 -2.03 -50.82
N GLN A 133 -53.37 -3.11 -51.27
CA GLN A 133 -53.21 -4.44 -50.69
C GLN A 133 -51.79 -5.00 -50.90
N ASN A 134 -51.19 -4.80 -52.07
CA ASN A 134 -49.82 -5.21 -52.36
C ASN A 134 -48.81 -4.43 -51.50
N THR A 135 -48.97 -3.11 -51.38
CA THR A 135 -48.10 -2.28 -50.52
C THR A 135 -48.26 -2.64 -49.04
N LEU A 136 -49.49 -2.90 -48.58
CA LEU A 136 -49.74 -3.43 -47.23
C LEU A 136 -49.05 -4.79 -47.01
N PHE A 137 -49.12 -5.70 -47.98
CA PHE A 137 -48.47 -7.01 -47.88
C PHE A 137 -46.93 -6.90 -47.87
N CYS A 138 -46.34 -6.07 -48.75
CA CYS A 138 -44.90 -5.83 -48.79
C CYS A 138 -44.38 -5.25 -47.47
N THR A 139 -45.06 -4.24 -46.92
CA THR A 139 -44.70 -3.65 -45.63
C THR A 139 -44.87 -4.65 -44.48
N GLN A 140 -45.90 -5.52 -44.52
CA GLN A 140 -46.09 -6.57 -43.52
C GLN A 140 -44.97 -7.63 -43.56
N LEU A 141 -44.48 -7.96 -44.75
CA LEU A 141 -43.33 -8.86 -44.95
C LEU A 141 -42.03 -8.23 -44.44
N GLU A 142 -41.81 -6.94 -44.71
CA GLU A 142 -40.65 -6.19 -44.20
C GLU A 142 -40.66 -6.11 -42.67
N VAL A 143 -41.81 -5.81 -42.06
CA VAL A 143 -41.95 -5.82 -40.59
C VAL A 143 -41.64 -7.21 -40.02
N GLN A 144 -42.07 -8.30 -40.67
CA GLN A 144 -41.71 -9.65 -40.23
C GLN A 144 -40.20 -9.93 -40.35
N LYS A 145 -39.55 -9.49 -41.44
CA LYS A 145 -38.09 -9.62 -41.61
C LYS A 145 -37.34 -8.85 -40.53
N LEU A 146 -37.75 -7.61 -40.25
CA LEU A 146 -37.14 -6.79 -39.20
C LEU A 146 -37.35 -7.39 -37.81
N LYS A 147 -38.53 -7.94 -37.50
CA LYS A 147 -38.76 -8.65 -36.23
C LYS A 147 -37.87 -9.89 -36.05
N ARG A 148 -37.55 -10.60 -37.12
CA ARG A 148 -36.61 -11.74 -37.07
C ARG A 148 -35.19 -11.27 -36.82
N ALA A 149 -34.74 -10.25 -37.55
CA ALA A 149 -33.43 -9.65 -37.34
C ALA A 149 -33.27 -9.10 -35.92
N GLN A 150 -34.31 -8.48 -35.36
CA GLN A 150 -34.32 -8.00 -33.98
C GLN A 150 -34.12 -9.16 -32.98
N ARG A 151 -34.88 -10.25 -33.09
CA ARG A 151 -34.74 -11.42 -32.18
C ARG A 151 -33.35 -12.06 -32.25
N GLN A 152 -32.80 -12.18 -33.46
CA GLN A 152 -31.43 -12.67 -33.64
C GLN A 152 -30.41 -11.76 -32.95
N LYS A 153 -30.58 -10.43 -33.04
CA LYS A 153 -29.72 -9.48 -32.33
C LYS A 153 -29.89 -9.53 -30.83
N GLU A 154 -31.10 -9.74 -30.33
CA GLU A 154 -31.37 -9.93 -28.89
C GLU A 154 -30.73 -11.21 -28.35
N HIS A 155 -30.76 -12.33 -29.09
CA HIS A 155 -30.05 -13.56 -28.73
C HIS A 155 -28.53 -13.37 -28.74
N GLN A 156 -27.95 -12.78 -29.79
CA GLN A 156 -26.51 -12.47 -29.86
C GLN A 156 -26.06 -11.60 -28.68
N LEU A 157 -26.87 -10.62 -28.30
CA LEU A 157 -26.59 -9.73 -27.17
C LEU A 157 -26.72 -10.46 -25.82
N ALA A 158 -27.67 -11.38 -25.67
CA ALA A 158 -27.78 -12.21 -24.47
C ALA A 158 -26.61 -13.20 -24.33
N GLU A 159 -26.14 -13.78 -25.43
CA GLU A 159 -24.95 -14.63 -25.46
C GLU A 159 -23.68 -13.85 -25.13
N ALA A 160 -23.49 -12.68 -25.74
CA ALA A 160 -22.37 -11.80 -25.43
C ALA A 160 -22.37 -11.38 -23.95
N ARG A 161 -23.54 -11.11 -23.36
CA ARG A 161 -23.67 -10.83 -21.92
C ARG A 161 -23.28 -12.03 -21.05
N ARG A 162 -23.71 -13.24 -21.41
CA ARG A 162 -23.33 -14.46 -20.69
C ARG A 162 -21.83 -14.72 -20.77
N ALA A 163 -21.24 -14.56 -21.96
CA ALA A 163 -19.80 -14.69 -22.16
C ALA A 163 -19.01 -13.64 -21.36
N ALA A 164 -19.49 -12.39 -21.32
CA ALA A 164 -18.90 -11.34 -20.50
C ALA A 164 -18.94 -11.67 -19.00
N GLN A 165 -20.08 -12.16 -18.49
CA GLN A 165 -20.21 -12.58 -17.09
C GLN A 165 -19.26 -13.72 -16.73
N LEU A 166 -19.12 -14.73 -17.61
CA LEU A 166 -18.17 -15.83 -17.40
C LEU A 166 -16.72 -15.33 -17.39
N LEU A 167 -16.38 -14.41 -18.31
CA LEU A 167 -15.05 -13.78 -18.31
C LEU A 167 -14.81 -12.99 -17.03
N GLU A 168 -15.79 -12.20 -16.57
CA GLU A 168 -15.72 -11.46 -15.30
C GLU A 168 -15.49 -12.41 -14.11
N THR A 169 -16.21 -13.54 -14.03
CA THR A 169 -16.00 -14.50 -12.94
C THR A 169 -14.61 -15.14 -13.02
N THR A 170 -14.14 -15.53 -14.20
CA THR A 170 -12.79 -16.10 -14.35
C THR A 170 -11.69 -15.11 -14.01
N VAL A 171 -11.84 -13.83 -14.38
CA VAL A 171 -10.89 -12.78 -14.01
C VAL A 171 -10.87 -12.61 -12.49
N HIS A 172 -12.03 -12.61 -11.85
CA HIS A 172 -12.12 -12.49 -10.40
C HIS A 172 -11.48 -13.69 -9.67
N GLU A 173 -11.71 -14.92 -10.14
CA GLU A 173 -11.07 -16.13 -9.60
C GLU A 173 -9.55 -16.09 -9.74
N GLU A 174 -9.04 -15.67 -10.91
CA GLU A 174 -7.60 -15.51 -11.15
C GLU A 174 -6.98 -14.40 -10.28
N GLU A 175 -7.70 -13.31 -10.03
CA GLU A 175 -7.27 -12.26 -9.10
C GLU A 175 -7.18 -12.78 -7.66
N GLN A 176 -8.19 -13.53 -7.19
CA GLN A 176 -8.16 -14.16 -5.87
C GLN A 176 -7.00 -15.16 -5.74
N GLN A 177 -6.73 -15.95 -6.79
CA GLN A 177 -5.61 -16.89 -6.79
C GLN A 177 -4.25 -16.17 -6.77
N LYS A 178 -4.12 -15.05 -7.50
CA LYS A 178 -2.92 -14.19 -7.44
C LYS A 178 -2.73 -13.60 -6.05
N GLU A 179 -3.81 -13.15 -5.40
CA GLU A 179 -3.73 -12.60 -4.04
C GLU A 179 -3.32 -13.70 -3.02
N ALA A 180 -3.91 -14.89 -3.10
CA ALA A 180 -3.57 -16.01 -2.23
C ALA A 180 -2.09 -16.45 -2.42
N THR A 181 -1.64 -16.56 -3.67
CA THR A 181 -0.24 -16.90 -3.97
C THR A 181 0.72 -15.79 -3.54
N TRP A 182 0.34 -14.52 -3.66
CA TRP A 182 1.13 -13.40 -3.17
C TRP A 182 1.25 -13.41 -1.64
N LYS A 183 0.15 -13.64 -0.91
CA LYS A 183 0.15 -13.78 0.57
C LYS A 183 1.06 -14.93 1.02
N HIS A 184 0.93 -16.10 0.40
CA HIS A 184 1.80 -17.24 0.71
C HIS A 184 3.28 -16.93 0.44
N ASN A 185 3.59 -16.24 -0.67
CA ASN A 185 4.96 -15.80 -0.95
C ASN A 185 5.47 -14.78 0.09
N GLN A 186 4.61 -13.89 0.58
CA GLN A 186 4.96 -12.93 1.62
C GLN A 186 5.25 -13.64 2.95
N GLU A 187 4.43 -14.61 3.33
CA GLU A 187 4.64 -15.46 4.51
C GLU A 187 5.95 -16.24 4.40
N LEU A 188 6.23 -16.86 3.25
CA LEU A 188 7.49 -17.55 3.01
C LEU A 188 8.70 -16.61 3.14
N ARG A 189 8.62 -15.40 2.59
CA ARG A 189 9.68 -14.39 2.75
C ARG A 189 9.87 -14.00 4.21
N ALA A 190 8.79 -13.82 4.96
CA ALA A 190 8.86 -13.49 6.38
C ALA A 190 9.51 -14.63 7.19
N VAL A 191 9.12 -15.89 6.94
CA VAL A 191 9.72 -17.07 7.57
C VAL A 191 11.20 -17.19 7.21
N VAL A 192 11.58 -16.98 5.96
CA VAL A 192 12.99 -16.99 5.54
C VAL A 192 13.79 -15.91 6.24
N GLN A 193 13.26 -14.69 6.34
CA GLN A 193 13.92 -13.59 7.06
C GLN A 193 14.06 -13.89 8.56
N GLN A 194 13.02 -14.46 9.17
CA GLN A 194 13.06 -14.86 10.57
C GLN A 194 14.11 -15.96 10.81
N LEU A 195 14.12 -17.01 9.98
CA LEU A 195 15.12 -18.09 10.09
C LEU A 195 16.54 -17.58 9.83
N GLN A 196 16.72 -16.61 8.93
CA GLN A 196 18.01 -15.95 8.71
C GLN A 196 18.47 -15.16 9.94
N ALA A 197 17.56 -14.42 10.59
CA ALA A 197 17.85 -13.71 11.83
C ALA A 197 18.19 -14.68 12.97
N GLU A 198 17.39 -15.73 13.17
CA GLU A 198 17.64 -16.76 14.17
C GLU A 198 18.98 -17.47 13.94
N LEU A 199 19.32 -17.79 12.69
CA LEU A 199 20.61 -18.39 12.35
C LEU A 199 21.78 -17.44 12.66
N GLN A 200 21.65 -16.15 12.36
CA GLN A 200 22.65 -15.13 12.68
C GLN A 200 22.81 -14.98 14.20
N ASP A 201 21.71 -14.93 14.95
CA ASP A 201 21.73 -14.86 16.42
C ASP A 201 22.41 -16.08 17.03
N LYS A 202 22.10 -17.29 16.53
CA LYS A 202 22.75 -18.53 16.98
C LYS A 202 24.24 -18.55 16.65
N ALA A 203 24.64 -18.09 15.47
CA ALA A 203 26.04 -17.98 15.09
C ALA A 203 26.80 -17.01 16.03
N GLN A 204 26.21 -15.85 16.34
CA GLN A 204 26.77 -14.89 17.27
C GLN A 204 26.87 -15.46 18.70
N GLN A 205 25.83 -16.17 19.17
CA GLN A 205 25.84 -16.84 20.47
C GLN A 205 26.95 -17.89 20.55
N ILE A 206 27.10 -18.74 19.52
CA ILE A 206 28.17 -19.75 19.48
C ILE A 206 29.54 -19.06 19.50
N GLN A 207 29.73 -17.99 18.72
CA GLN A 207 30.99 -17.26 18.69
C GLN A 207 31.31 -16.62 20.05
N ALA A 208 30.31 -16.05 20.74
CA ALA A 208 30.47 -15.47 22.07
C ALA A 208 30.87 -16.53 23.10
N VAL A 209 30.16 -17.66 23.14
CA VAL A 209 30.47 -18.78 24.06
C VAL A 209 31.85 -19.35 23.76
N GLN A 210 32.24 -19.50 22.49
CA GLN A 210 33.58 -19.95 22.12
C GLN A 210 34.67 -18.96 22.59
N TRP A 211 34.43 -17.66 22.46
CA TRP A 211 35.35 -16.63 22.96
C TRP A 211 35.50 -16.69 24.48
N GLU A 212 34.40 -16.82 25.21
CA GLU A 212 34.39 -16.98 26.66
C GLU A 212 35.14 -18.23 27.08
N LYS A 213 34.89 -19.38 26.44
CA LYS A 213 35.60 -20.63 26.72
C LYS A 213 37.10 -20.53 26.46
N ARG A 214 37.51 -19.92 25.34
CA ARG A 214 38.94 -19.68 25.05
C ARG A 214 39.59 -18.80 26.12
N ARG A 215 38.89 -17.76 26.56
CA ARG A 215 39.36 -16.86 27.63
C ARG A 215 39.46 -17.57 28.98
N GLU A 216 38.48 -18.39 29.34
CA GLU A 216 38.49 -19.21 30.56
C GLU A 216 39.64 -20.20 30.55
N LEU A 217 39.85 -20.92 29.44
CA LEU A 217 40.95 -21.87 29.28
C LEU A 217 42.31 -21.17 29.41
N GLN A 218 42.49 -20.03 28.75
CA GLN A 218 43.72 -19.24 28.87
C GLN A 218 43.98 -18.78 30.31
N ALA A 219 42.93 -18.34 31.02
CA ALA A 219 43.06 -17.96 32.42
C ALA A 219 43.39 -19.17 33.33
N GLN A 220 42.81 -20.34 33.05
CA GLN A 220 43.13 -21.58 33.77
C GLN A 220 44.57 -22.03 33.50
N GLU A 221 45.04 -22.00 32.26
CA GLU A 221 46.43 -22.30 31.89
C GLU A 221 47.42 -21.38 32.62
N GLN A 222 47.16 -20.07 32.62
CA GLN A 222 47.97 -19.11 33.37
C GLN A 222 47.98 -19.41 34.87
N ARG A 223 46.83 -19.79 35.44
CA ARG A 223 46.71 -20.15 36.85
C ARG A 223 47.48 -21.42 37.18
N ILE A 224 47.41 -22.45 36.33
CA ILE A 224 48.18 -23.68 36.45
C ILE A 224 49.68 -23.36 36.39
N GLN A 225 50.12 -22.56 35.42
CA GLN A 225 51.52 -22.14 35.32
C GLN A 225 52.01 -21.42 36.58
N CYS A 226 51.23 -20.48 37.11
CA CYS A 226 51.56 -19.80 38.38
C CYS A 226 51.64 -20.78 39.55
N LEU A 227 50.67 -21.69 39.67
CA LEU A 227 50.66 -22.70 40.73
C LEU A 227 51.85 -23.66 40.62
N SER A 228 52.22 -24.08 39.42
CA SER A 228 53.41 -24.90 39.17
C SER A 228 54.69 -24.18 39.59
N GLN A 229 54.83 -22.90 39.23
CA GLN A 229 55.98 -22.07 39.66
C GLN A 229 56.02 -21.91 41.19
N HIS A 230 54.88 -21.64 41.83
CA HIS A 230 54.79 -21.55 43.28
C HIS A 230 55.11 -22.87 43.98
N LEU A 231 54.64 -23.99 43.43
CA LEU A 231 54.91 -25.32 43.96
C LEU A 231 56.40 -25.65 43.86
N ALA A 232 57.03 -25.43 42.71
CA ALA A 232 58.48 -25.59 42.53
C ALA A 232 59.27 -24.71 43.52
N ARG A 233 58.84 -23.47 43.75
CA ARG A 233 59.48 -22.59 44.74
C ARG A 233 59.31 -23.10 46.17
N LYS A 234 58.15 -23.63 46.54
CA LYS A 234 57.93 -24.25 47.86
C LYS A 234 58.77 -25.50 48.05
N GLU A 235 58.89 -26.34 47.03
CA GLU A 235 59.76 -27.52 47.05
C GLU A 235 61.22 -27.12 47.25
N GLN A 236 61.69 -26.09 46.53
CA GLN A 236 63.03 -25.52 46.72
C GLN A 236 63.25 -25.02 48.16
N LEU A 237 62.32 -24.25 48.72
CA LEU A 237 62.41 -23.74 50.10
C LEU A 237 62.40 -24.87 51.14
N LEU A 238 61.62 -25.94 50.91
CA LEU A 238 61.61 -27.12 51.77
C LEU A 238 62.96 -27.85 51.71
N GLN A 239 63.56 -27.95 50.52
CA GLN A 239 64.89 -28.53 50.35
C GLN A 239 65.96 -27.71 51.10
N GLU A 240 65.97 -26.38 50.93
CA GLU A 240 66.86 -25.48 51.66
C GLU A 240 66.68 -25.58 53.17
N SER A 241 65.43 -25.72 53.65
CA SER A 241 65.12 -25.88 55.07
C SER A 241 65.63 -27.22 55.63
N ARG A 242 65.51 -28.31 54.86
CA ARG A 242 66.08 -29.62 55.21
C ARG A 242 67.60 -29.54 55.32
N GLU A 243 68.24 -28.85 54.38
CA GLU A 243 69.69 -28.67 54.39
C GLU A 243 70.17 -27.79 55.56
N LEU A 244 69.42 -26.75 55.93
CA LEU A 244 69.69 -25.94 57.12
C LEU A 244 69.57 -26.74 58.41
N LEU A 245 68.56 -27.60 58.53
CA LEU A 245 68.40 -28.52 59.65
C LEU A 245 69.56 -29.52 59.74
N GLN A 246 70.05 -30.01 58.60
CA GLN A 246 71.25 -30.85 58.55
C GLN A 246 72.51 -30.10 59.01
N CYS A 247 72.69 -28.83 58.60
CA CYS A 247 73.77 -27.97 59.09
C CYS A 247 73.66 -27.69 60.60
N GLN A 248 72.44 -27.56 61.14
CA GLN A 248 72.20 -27.39 62.58
C GLN A 248 72.58 -28.64 63.39
N GLN A 249 72.33 -29.82 62.84
CA GLN A 249 72.70 -31.09 63.49
C GLN A 249 74.23 -31.30 63.53
N SER A 250 74.98 -30.70 62.60
CA SER A 250 76.46 -30.76 62.58
C SER A 250 77.14 -29.61 63.35
N LEU A 251 76.37 -28.67 63.90
CA LEU A 251 76.87 -27.48 64.60
C LEU A 251 77.80 -27.78 65.79
N GLY A 252 77.57 -28.91 66.48
CA GLY A 252 78.40 -29.37 67.60
C GLY A 252 79.68 -30.10 67.18
N ARG A 253 79.93 -30.32 65.88
CA ARG A 253 81.05 -31.13 65.38
C ARG A 253 82.21 -30.33 64.78
N SER A 254 82.03 -29.06 64.39
CA SER A 254 83.08 -28.19 63.84
C SER A 254 82.64 -26.72 63.72
N PRO A 255 83.51 -25.72 63.99
CA PRO A 255 83.25 -24.29 63.72
C PRO A 255 82.85 -23.99 62.28
N ALA A 256 83.37 -24.75 61.31
CA ALA A 256 83.05 -24.57 59.89
C ALA A 256 81.56 -24.79 59.58
N ALA A 257 80.85 -25.62 60.37
CA ALA A 257 79.42 -25.85 60.21
C ALA A 257 78.58 -24.62 60.61
N MET A 258 79.08 -23.78 61.53
CA MET A 258 78.46 -22.51 61.91
C MET A 258 78.61 -21.49 60.78
N ASP A 259 79.79 -21.40 60.16
CA ASP A 259 80.03 -20.52 59.02
C ASP A 259 79.14 -20.90 57.83
N THR A 260 79.02 -22.20 57.52
CA THR A 260 78.11 -22.69 56.47
C THR A 260 76.64 -22.35 56.74
N MET A 261 76.21 -22.35 58.01
CA MET A 261 74.85 -21.95 58.37
C MET A 261 74.62 -20.45 58.18
N LEU A 262 75.60 -19.62 58.58
CA LEU A 262 75.54 -18.17 58.41
C LEU A 262 75.50 -17.80 56.93
N GLU A 263 76.32 -18.43 56.10
CA GLU A 263 76.30 -18.27 54.64
C GLU A 263 74.92 -18.62 54.06
N LYS A 264 74.30 -19.72 54.48
CA LYS A 264 72.94 -20.09 54.02
C LYS A 264 71.86 -19.11 54.48
N LEU A 265 71.96 -18.55 55.68
CA LEU A 265 71.03 -17.53 56.16
C LEU A 265 71.19 -16.21 55.40
N GLN A 266 72.44 -15.80 55.15
CA GLN A 266 72.74 -14.63 54.32
C GLN A 266 72.21 -14.83 52.89
N GLN A 267 72.41 -16.02 52.31
CA GLN A 267 71.86 -16.36 51.00
C GLN A 267 70.33 -16.28 50.97
N ARG A 268 69.63 -16.80 51.99
CA ARG A 268 68.15 -16.70 52.06
C ARG A 268 67.63 -15.27 52.16
N VAL A 269 68.33 -14.40 52.89
CA VAL A 269 67.98 -12.97 52.95
C VAL A 269 68.18 -12.35 51.58
N SER A 270 69.32 -12.61 50.94
CA SER A 270 69.60 -12.14 49.57
C SER A 270 68.57 -12.63 48.55
N ASP A 271 68.17 -13.91 48.60
CA ASP A 271 67.19 -14.50 47.69
C ASP A 271 65.79 -13.94 47.91
N ARG A 272 65.44 -13.63 49.16
CA ARG A 272 64.17 -12.97 49.50
C ARG A 272 64.14 -11.57 48.93
N ASP A 273 65.20 -10.80 49.13
CA ASP A 273 65.27 -9.42 48.68
C ASP A 273 65.25 -9.36 47.14
N ALA A 274 65.98 -10.26 46.45
CA ALA A 274 65.91 -10.41 45.00
C ALA A 274 64.54 -10.88 44.48
N ALA A 275 63.77 -11.66 45.27
CA ALA A 275 62.40 -12.05 44.91
C ALA A 275 61.41 -10.89 45.08
N LEU A 276 61.61 -10.04 46.08
CA LEU A 276 60.81 -8.84 46.29
C LEU A 276 61.06 -7.83 45.16
N GLU A 277 62.32 -7.61 44.77
CA GLU A 277 62.66 -6.75 43.63
C GLU A 277 61.98 -7.22 42.35
N ARG A 278 62.10 -8.52 42.01
CA ARG A 278 61.42 -9.10 40.83
C ARG A 278 59.89 -8.94 40.88
N ALA A 279 59.27 -9.16 42.04
CA ALA A 279 57.83 -8.98 42.20
C ALA A 279 57.41 -7.50 42.02
N VAL A 280 58.24 -6.56 42.48
CA VAL A 280 58.02 -5.13 42.29
C VAL A 280 58.14 -4.77 40.80
N ASP A 281 59.18 -5.22 40.12
CA ASP A 281 59.39 -4.97 38.68
C ASP A 281 58.27 -5.55 37.81
N GLU A 282 57.77 -6.75 38.14
CA GLU A 282 56.61 -7.36 37.49
C GLU A 282 55.35 -6.52 37.66
N LYS A 283 55.13 -5.94 38.85
CA LYS A 283 53.99 -5.06 39.12
C LYS A 283 54.11 -3.75 38.35
N PHE A 284 55.30 -3.16 38.28
CA PHE A 284 55.54 -1.96 37.46
C PHE A 284 55.31 -2.24 35.97
N SER A 285 55.85 -3.34 35.45
CA SER A 285 55.65 -3.76 34.06
C SER A 285 54.17 -4.00 33.73
N ALA A 286 53.40 -4.56 34.68
CA ALA A 286 51.96 -4.74 34.53
C ALA A 286 51.21 -3.40 34.53
N LEU A 287 51.61 -2.44 35.38
CA LEU A 287 51.05 -1.09 35.40
C LEU A 287 51.32 -0.34 34.10
N GLU A 288 52.53 -0.41 33.55
CA GLU A 288 52.88 0.20 32.26
C GLU A 288 52.01 -0.33 31.12
N LYS A 289 51.79 -1.65 31.06
CA LYS A 289 50.87 -2.25 30.09
C LYS A 289 49.44 -1.72 30.24
N LYS A 290 48.96 -1.55 31.48
CA LYS A 290 47.63 -0.95 31.73
C LYS A 290 47.58 0.53 31.36
N GLU A 291 48.65 1.27 31.55
CA GLU A 291 48.72 2.66 31.09
C GLU A 291 48.71 2.75 29.55
N GLN A 292 49.41 1.85 28.85
CA GLN A 292 49.36 1.76 27.39
C GLN A 292 47.96 1.39 26.89
N GLU A 293 47.29 0.40 27.50
CA GLU A 293 45.90 0.05 27.20
C GLU A 293 44.96 1.25 27.39
N LEU A 294 45.13 2.02 28.48
CA LEU A 294 44.35 3.23 28.74
C LEU A 294 44.61 4.32 27.69
N GLN A 295 45.86 4.50 27.25
CA GLN A 295 46.21 5.42 26.18
C GLN A 295 45.55 5.01 24.86
N GLN A 296 45.58 3.73 24.51
CA GLN A 296 44.90 3.20 23.31
C GLN A 296 43.38 3.41 23.37
N LEU A 297 42.75 3.16 24.53
CA LEU A 297 41.32 3.41 24.72
C LEU A 297 40.99 4.90 24.55
N ARG A 298 41.81 5.80 25.10
CA ARG A 298 41.63 7.26 24.92
C ARG A 298 41.70 7.67 23.45
N LEU A 299 42.59 7.07 22.67
CA LEU A 299 42.69 7.31 21.22
C LEU A 299 41.43 6.80 20.49
N SER A 300 40.98 5.58 20.78
CA SER A 300 39.77 5.01 20.16
C SER A 300 38.51 5.82 20.47
N ILE A 301 38.36 6.33 21.71
CA ILE A 301 37.25 7.22 22.07
C ILE A 301 37.33 8.52 21.27
N ARG A 302 38.53 9.09 21.08
CA ARG A 302 38.71 10.32 20.28
C ARG A 302 38.33 10.10 18.81
N GLU A 303 38.74 8.99 18.21
CA GLU A 303 38.39 8.62 16.84
C GLU A 303 36.88 8.47 16.67
N ARG A 304 36.22 7.72 17.57
CA ARG A 304 34.75 7.60 17.59
C ARG A 304 34.07 8.95 17.80
N GLY A 305 34.65 9.83 18.61
CA GLY A 305 34.20 11.21 18.75
C GLY A 305 34.18 11.97 17.43
N GLY A 306 35.26 11.86 16.65
CA GLY A 306 35.36 12.44 15.30
C GLY A 306 34.37 11.83 14.31
N ASP A 307 34.15 10.51 14.34
CA ASP A 307 33.15 9.85 13.50
C ASP A 307 31.73 10.34 13.85
N LEU A 308 31.42 10.50 15.14
CA LEU A 308 30.15 11.05 15.59
C LEU A 308 29.96 12.51 15.16
N GLU A 309 31.01 13.33 15.18
CA GLU A 309 30.96 14.70 14.66
C GLU A 309 30.71 14.72 13.15
N ARG A 310 31.36 13.83 12.39
CA ARG A 310 31.10 13.67 10.96
C ARG A 310 29.65 13.27 10.70
N LEU A 311 29.12 12.28 11.43
CA LEU A 311 27.72 11.87 11.32
C LEU A 311 26.77 13.02 11.68
N ARG A 312 27.04 13.77 12.74
CA ARG A 312 26.27 14.97 13.09
C ARG A 312 26.27 16.01 11.96
N SER A 313 27.40 16.23 11.29
CA SER A 313 27.45 17.15 10.14
C SER A 313 26.62 16.67 8.95
N VAL A 314 26.63 15.36 8.65
CA VAL A 314 25.79 14.76 7.59
C VAL A 314 24.31 14.87 7.95
N LEU A 315 23.94 14.56 9.19
CA LEU A 315 22.56 14.68 9.67
C LEU A 315 22.07 16.13 9.59
N SER A 316 22.87 17.11 9.99
CA SER A 316 22.54 18.53 9.87
C SER A 316 22.37 18.96 8.41
N SER A 317 23.21 18.44 7.49
CA SER A 317 23.04 18.69 6.05
C SER A 317 21.76 18.06 5.50
N ASN A 318 21.43 16.83 5.90
CA ASN A 318 20.21 16.16 5.48
C ASN A 318 18.97 16.86 6.04
N GLU A 319 19.04 17.31 7.29
CA GLU A 319 18.00 18.13 7.92
C GLU A 319 17.76 19.41 7.11
N ALA A 320 18.80 20.14 6.71
CA ALA A 320 18.65 21.31 5.84
C ALA A 320 18.02 20.97 4.48
N THR A 321 18.41 19.85 3.87
CA THR A 321 17.80 19.37 2.61
C THR A 321 16.32 19.06 2.80
N ILE A 322 15.94 18.36 3.88
CA ILE A 322 14.54 18.04 4.19
C ILE A 322 13.72 19.33 4.35
N HIS A 323 14.21 20.30 5.13
CA HIS A 323 13.53 21.59 5.29
C HIS A 323 13.38 22.35 3.96
N SER A 324 14.36 22.25 3.05
CA SER A 324 14.26 22.85 1.71
C SER A 324 13.20 22.17 0.85
N LEU A 325 13.11 20.84 0.90
CA LEU A 325 12.10 20.06 0.18
C LEU A 325 10.70 20.31 0.76
N GLU A 326 10.55 20.41 2.07
CA GLU A 326 9.29 20.77 2.73
C GLU A 326 8.81 22.17 2.32
N SER A 327 9.73 23.13 2.23
CA SER A 327 9.41 24.49 1.78
C SER A 327 8.97 24.51 0.31
N LEU A 328 9.63 23.73 -0.54
CA LEU A 328 9.25 23.55 -1.94
C LEU A 328 7.88 22.87 -2.05
N LEU A 329 7.62 21.83 -1.25
CA LEU A 329 6.33 21.15 -1.19
C LEU A 329 5.21 22.13 -0.83
N LYS A 330 5.39 22.94 0.21
CA LYS A 330 4.43 23.99 0.59
C LYS A 330 4.18 24.99 -0.53
N ALA A 331 5.23 25.44 -1.23
CA ALA A 331 5.08 26.33 -2.37
C ALA A 331 4.28 25.68 -3.51
N LYS A 332 4.55 24.41 -3.82
CA LYS A 332 3.82 23.66 -4.84
C LYS A 332 2.37 23.38 -4.45
N THR A 333 2.08 23.12 -3.18
CA THR A 333 0.70 23.01 -2.68
C THR A 333 -0.07 24.32 -2.88
N LEU A 334 0.54 25.46 -2.56
CA LEU A 334 -0.08 26.78 -2.78
C LEU A 334 -0.30 27.07 -4.27
N GLU A 335 0.64 26.71 -5.14
CA GLU A 335 0.46 26.81 -6.61
C GLU A 335 -0.71 25.93 -7.09
N LEU A 336 -0.83 24.70 -6.57
CA LEU A 336 -1.94 23.80 -6.91
C LEU A 336 -3.28 24.38 -6.45
N GLU A 337 -3.35 24.88 -5.22
CA GLU A 337 -4.54 25.56 -4.69
C GLU A 337 -4.92 26.76 -5.56
N GLN A 338 -3.95 27.59 -5.95
CA GLN A 338 -4.18 28.73 -6.84
C GLN A 338 -4.74 28.29 -8.20
N VAL A 339 -4.13 27.28 -8.85
CA VAL A 339 -4.63 26.74 -10.12
C VAL A 339 -6.03 26.17 -9.95
N SER A 340 -6.29 25.42 -8.88
CA SER A 340 -7.61 24.85 -8.60
C SER A 340 -8.69 25.93 -8.47
N ALA A 341 -8.39 27.05 -7.79
CA ALA A 341 -9.27 28.19 -7.65
C ALA A 341 -9.53 28.87 -9.01
N THR A 342 -8.49 29.05 -9.84
CA THR A 342 -8.68 29.60 -11.20
C THR A 342 -9.55 28.70 -12.08
N CYS A 343 -9.38 27.38 -12.01
CA CYS A 343 -10.20 26.41 -12.74
C CYS A 343 -11.67 26.41 -12.27
N GLN A 344 -11.92 26.61 -10.97
CA GLN A 344 -13.28 26.78 -10.45
C GLN A 344 -13.92 28.06 -10.99
N ASN A 345 -13.20 29.18 -10.97
CA ASN A 345 -13.69 30.46 -11.51
C ASN A 345 -13.99 30.39 -13.01
N LEU A 346 -13.14 29.72 -13.79
CA LEU A 346 -13.37 29.52 -15.23
C LEU A 346 -14.59 28.64 -15.50
N ARG A 347 -14.81 27.59 -14.71
CA ARG A 347 -16.03 26.75 -14.81
C ARG A 347 -17.29 27.56 -14.53
N TRP A 348 -17.29 28.35 -13.46
CA TRP A 348 -18.40 29.23 -13.14
C TRP A 348 -18.68 30.23 -14.28
N LEU A 349 -17.63 30.86 -14.83
CA LEU A 349 -17.77 31.80 -15.93
C LEU A 349 -18.32 31.13 -17.21
N LYS A 350 -17.91 29.88 -17.47
CA LYS A 350 -18.45 29.07 -18.58
C LYS A 350 -19.95 28.84 -18.39
N GLU A 351 -20.36 28.34 -17.23
CA GLU A 351 -21.77 28.07 -16.91
C GLU A 351 -22.64 29.34 -17.04
N GLU A 352 -22.12 30.47 -16.56
CA GLU A 352 -22.78 31.77 -16.67
C GLU A 352 -22.94 32.22 -18.13
N MET A 353 -21.92 32.01 -18.96
CA MET A 353 -21.98 32.31 -20.40
C MET A 353 -22.95 31.40 -21.15
N GLU A 354 -23.00 30.11 -20.81
CA GLU A 354 -23.95 29.14 -21.36
C GLU A 354 -25.40 29.49 -20.96
N ALA A 355 -25.63 29.89 -19.70
CA ALA A 355 -26.95 30.35 -19.24
C ALA A 355 -27.40 31.62 -19.98
N LYS A 356 -26.50 32.58 -20.20
CA LYS A 356 -26.76 33.78 -21.02
C LYS A 356 -26.98 33.46 -22.49
N SER A 357 -26.35 32.41 -23.03
CA SER A 357 -26.61 31.95 -24.39
C SER A 357 -27.98 31.31 -24.50
N CYS A 358 -28.34 30.44 -23.55
CA CYS A 358 -29.63 29.76 -23.52
C CYS A 358 -30.80 30.73 -23.37
N SER A 359 -30.68 31.75 -22.51
CA SER A 359 -31.70 32.80 -22.37
C SER A 359 -31.86 33.62 -23.66
N ARG A 360 -30.76 34.08 -24.28
CA ARG A 360 -30.81 34.76 -25.59
C ARG A 360 -31.42 33.89 -26.68
N GLN A 361 -31.13 32.59 -26.68
CA GLN A 361 -31.72 31.66 -27.64
C GLN A 361 -33.24 31.52 -27.44
N LYS A 362 -33.70 31.40 -26.18
CA LYS A 362 -35.14 31.38 -25.86
C LYS A 362 -35.84 32.67 -26.25
N GLU A 363 -35.19 33.82 -26.08
CA GLU A 363 -35.73 35.11 -26.54
C GLU A 363 -35.85 35.15 -28.07
N GLN A 364 -34.83 34.70 -28.80
CA GLN A 364 -34.87 34.59 -30.26
C GLN A 364 -35.97 33.64 -30.73
N GLU A 365 -36.09 32.46 -30.12
CA GLU A 365 -37.16 31.50 -30.40
C GLU A 365 -38.55 32.08 -30.10
N GLY A 366 -38.68 32.85 -29.01
CA GLY A 366 -39.92 33.55 -28.66
C GLY A 366 -40.31 34.62 -29.69
N ILE A 367 -39.35 35.42 -30.17
CA ILE A 367 -39.58 36.41 -31.24
C ILE A 367 -40.00 35.70 -32.54
N ILE A 368 -39.33 34.60 -32.89
CA ILE A 368 -39.68 33.81 -34.08
C ILE A 368 -41.11 33.27 -33.96
N GLN A 369 -41.48 32.71 -32.81
CA GLN A 369 -42.84 32.23 -32.56
C GLN A 369 -43.86 33.35 -32.70
N GLN A 370 -43.59 34.53 -32.11
CA GLN A 370 -44.47 35.70 -32.24
C GLN A 370 -44.65 36.15 -33.69
N LEU A 371 -43.56 36.18 -34.48
CA LEU A 371 -43.60 36.52 -35.90
C LEU A 371 -44.38 35.47 -36.71
N GLN A 372 -44.20 34.18 -36.42
CA GLN A 372 -44.95 33.10 -37.06
C GLN A 372 -46.45 33.19 -36.76
N THR A 373 -46.83 33.46 -35.51
CA THR A 373 -48.24 33.67 -35.13
C THR A 373 -48.81 34.90 -35.82
N CYS A 374 -48.13 36.04 -35.78
CA CYS A 374 -48.59 37.25 -36.45
C CYS A 374 -48.75 37.06 -37.97
N LEU A 375 -47.80 36.38 -38.61
CA LEU A 375 -47.89 36.05 -40.04
C LEU A 375 -49.08 35.13 -40.33
N HIS A 376 -49.31 34.12 -39.50
CA HIS A 376 -50.45 33.21 -39.66
C HIS A 376 -51.79 33.92 -39.50
N ASP A 377 -51.95 34.75 -38.45
CA ASP A 377 -53.15 35.55 -38.21
C ASP A 377 -53.41 36.50 -39.39
N ARG A 378 -52.37 37.16 -39.89
CA ARG A 378 -52.45 38.03 -41.07
C ARG A 378 -52.85 37.26 -42.33
N ASN A 379 -52.30 36.05 -42.51
CA ASN A 379 -52.64 35.20 -43.65
C ASN A 379 -54.12 34.80 -43.60
N LYS A 380 -54.61 34.44 -42.41
CA LYS A 380 -56.02 34.12 -42.16
C LYS A 380 -56.94 35.32 -42.44
N GLU A 381 -56.57 36.53 -42.00
CA GLU A 381 -57.31 37.76 -42.34
C GLU A 381 -57.38 37.97 -43.86
N VAL A 382 -56.26 37.78 -44.58
CA VAL A 382 -56.21 37.90 -46.03
C VAL A 382 -57.07 36.83 -46.72
N GLU A 383 -57.05 35.59 -46.25
CA GLU A 383 -57.91 34.51 -46.74
C GLU A 383 -59.40 34.82 -46.53
N GLU A 384 -59.79 35.31 -45.35
CA GLU A 384 -61.17 35.72 -45.04
C GLU A 384 -61.64 36.90 -45.91
N LEU A 385 -60.78 37.91 -46.11
CA LEU A 385 -61.04 39.04 -47.00
C LEU A 385 -61.17 38.58 -48.46
N THR A 386 -60.29 37.67 -48.90
CA THR A 386 -60.30 37.10 -50.25
C THR A 386 -61.59 36.31 -50.49
N ALA A 387 -62.02 35.46 -49.56
CA ALA A 387 -63.27 34.72 -49.63
C ALA A 387 -64.49 35.67 -49.71
N THR A 388 -64.51 36.72 -48.88
CA THR A 388 -65.59 37.72 -48.86
C THR A 388 -65.70 38.49 -50.18
N LEU A 389 -64.57 38.84 -50.80
CA LEU A 389 -64.52 39.52 -52.09
C LEU A 389 -64.96 38.61 -53.25
N LEU A 390 -64.51 37.36 -53.25
CA LEU A 390 -64.89 36.37 -54.26
C LEU A 390 -66.42 36.14 -54.29
N CYS A 391 -67.09 36.11 -53.13
CA CYS A 391 -68.54 35.99 -53.04
C CYS A 391 -69.32 37.19 -53.63
N LYS A 392 -68.68 38.35 -53.87
CA LYS A 392 -69.34 39.56 -54.40
C LYS A 392 -69.16 39.77 -55.91
N LEU A 393 -68.47 38.88 -56.61
CA LEU A 393 -68.18 39.02 -58.05
C LEU A 393 -69.31 38.44 -58.92
N GLY A 394 -69.56 39.06 -60.08
CA GLY A 394 -70.50 38.55 -61.09
C GLY A 394 -69.90 37.40 -61.94
N PRO A 395 -70.72 36.63 -62.68
CA PRO A 395 -70.28 35.38 -63.34
C PRO A 395 -69.10 35.54 -64.32
N GLY A 396 -68.98 36.66 -65.04
CA GLY A 396 -67.82 36.92 -65.92
C GLY A 396 -66.57 37.50 -65.22
N GLN A 397 -66.71 38.00 -63.98
CA GLN A 397 -65.57 38.47 -63.17
C GLN A 397 -64.98 37.34 -62.30
N SER A 398 -65.80 36.32 -61.99
CA SER A 398 -65.38 35.12 -61.27
C SER A 398 -64.36 34.29 -62.07
N GLU A 399 -64.58 34.11 -63.37
CA GLU A 399 -63.67 33.34 -64.25
C GLU A 399 -62.27 33.97 -64.33
N VAL A 400 -62.19 35.30 -64.44
CA VAL A 400 -60.91 36.04 -64.45
C VAL A 400 -60.20 35.94 -63.10
N ALA A 401 -60.95 35.98 -61.99
CA ALA A 401 -60.39 35.83 -60.65
C ALA A 401 -59.85 34.41 -60.41
N GLU A 402 -60.55 33.37 -60.87
CA GLU A 402 -60.09 31.97 -60.80
C GLU A 402 -58.82 31.76 -61.62
N GLU A 403 -58.74 32.30 -62.84
CA GLU A 403 -57.53 32.20 -63.67
C GLU A 403 -56.32 32.90 -63.02
N LEU A 404 -56.54 34.06 -62.37
CA LEU A 404 -55.52 34.74 -61.59
C LEU A 404 -55.10 33.96 -60.33
N CYS A 405 -56.03 33.33 -59.61
CA CYS A 405 -55.73 32.47 -58.47
C CYS A 405 -54.87 31.26 -58.86
N VAL A 406 -55.19 30.59 -59.97
CA VAL A 406 -54.36 29.48 -60.49
C VAL A 406 -52.98 29.98 -60.90
N ARG A 407 -52.88 31.17 -61.51
CA ARG A 407 -51.59 31.80 -61.84
C ARG A 407 -50.77 32.15 -60.60
N LEU A 408 -51.43 32.60 -59.53
CA LEU A 408 -50.80 32.93 -58.26
C LEU A 408 -50.31 31.67 -57.53
N GLN A 409 -51.13 30.62 -57.44
CA GLN A 409 -50.76 29.32 -56.88
C GLN A 409 -49.56 28.70 -57.62
N ARG A 410 -49.49 28.83 -58.94
CA ARG A 410 -48.31 28.39 -59.72
C ARG A 410 -47.06 29.18 -59.35
N LYS A 411 -47.17 30.49 -59.13
CA LYS A 411 -46.04 31.33 -58.67
C LYS A 411 -45.64 31.00 -57.23
N GLU A 412 -46.60 30.75 -56.35
CA GLU A 412 -46.38 30.40 -54.95
C GLU A 412 -45.69 29.04 -54.81
N LYS A 413 -46.12 28.05 -55.61
CA LYS A 413 -45.45 26.75 -55.69
C LYS A 413 -43.99 26.89 -56.15
N MET A 414 -43.73 27.71 -57.17
CA MET A 414 -42.36 27.99 -57.63
C MET A 414 -41.50 28.64 -56.54
N LEU A 415 -42.05 29.58 -55.77
CA LEU A 415 -41.33 30.21 -54.65
C LEU A 415 -41.07 29.21 -53.51
N GLN A 416 -42.03 28.34 -53.22
CA GLN A 416 -41.88 27.29 -52.21
C GLN A 416 -40.80 26.28 -52.61
N ASP A 417 -40.79 25.85 -53.87
CA ASP A 417 -39.76 24.98 -54.43
C ASP A 417 -38.36 25.65 -54.32
N LEU A 418 -38.24 26.93 -54.69
CA LEU A 418 -36.99 27.69 -54.56
C LEU A 418 -36.50 27.84 -53.11
N LEU A 419 -37.40 28.05 -52.15
CA LEU A 419 -37.05 28.10 -50.73
C LEU A 419 -36.62 26.73 -50.21
N SER A 420 -37.29 25.66 -50.64
CA SER A 420 -36.94 24.29 -50.27
C SER A 420 -35.55 23.89 -50.81
N ASP A 421 -35.24 24.28 -52.06
CA ASP A 421 -33.93 24.08 -52.65
C ASP A 421 -32.85 24.87 -51.93
N ARG A 422 -33.13 26.13 -51.56
CA ARG A 422 -32.17 26.94 -50.81
C ARG A 422 -31.91 26.39 -49.41
N ASN A 423 -32.94 25.88 -48.74
CA ASN A 423 -32.80 25.20 -47.43
C ASN A 423 -32.01 23.90 -47.55
N ARG A 424 -32.25 23.11 -48.61
CA ARG A 424 -31.49 21.91 -48.91
C ARG A 424 -30.01 22.23 -49.14
N GLN A 425 -29.71 23.25 -49.95
CA GLN A 425 -28.34 23.73 -50.18
C GLN A 425 -27.65 24.18 -48.88
N ALA A 426 -28.35 24.92 -48.02
CA ALA A 426 -27.79 25.33 -46.72
C ALA A 426 -27.46 24.12 -45.83
N MET A 427 -28.34 23.12 -45.79
CA MET A 427 -28.11 21.87 -45.03
C MET A 427 -26.96 21.04 -45.61
N GLU A 428 -26.83 20.98 -46.93
CA GLU A 428 -25.71 20.35 -47.63
C GLU A 428 -24.39 21.05 -47.29
N HIS A 429 -24.34 22.39 -47.33
CA HIS A 429 -23.16 23.16 -46.91
C HIS A 429 -22.81 22.94 -45.43
N ASP A 430 -23.80 22.90 -44.52
CA ASP A 430 -23.56 22.62 -43.11
C ASP A 430 -23.05 21.19 -42.88
N ALA A 431 -23.49 20.22 -43.70
CA ALA A 431 -22.98 18.86 -43.69
C ALA A 431 -21.53 18.80 -44.20
N GLU A 432 -21.24 19.46 -45.32
CA GLU A 432 -19.90 19.58 -45.88
C GLU A 432 -18.93 20.22 -44.87
N ILE A 433 -19.33 21.28 -44.18
CA ILE A 433 -18.51 21.93 -43.14
C ILE A 433 -18.26 20.96 -41.98
N ARG A 434 -19.28 20.23 -41.51
CA ARG A 434 -19.11 19.23 -40.44
C ARG A 434 -18.19 18.09 -40.85
N GLU A 435 -18.33 17.58 -42.07
CA GLU A 435 -17.47 16.54 -42.63
C GLU A 435 -16.03 17.04 -42.77
N LEU A 436 -15.81 18.28 -43.23
CA LEU A 436 -14.49 18.89 -43.28
C LEU A 436 -13.86 19.06 -41.91
N LEU A 437 -14.63 19.47 -40.89
CA LEU A 437 -14.15 19.56 -39.51
C LEU A 437 -13.80 18.18 -38.93
N GLN A 438 -14.60 17.15 -39.22
CA GLN A 438 -14.30 15.77 -38.83
C GLN A 438 -13.09 15.22 -39.59
N ALA A 439 -12.95 15.48 -40.89
CA ALA A 439 -11.80 15.10 -41.69
C ALA A 439 -10.52 15.82 -41.22
N MET A 440 -10.64 17.09 -40.83
CA MET A 440 -9.54 17.86 -40.22
C MET A 440 -9.15 17.29 -38.85
N SER A 441 -10.13 17.00 -37.99
CA SER A 441 -9.90 16.39 -36.67
C SER A 441 -9.27 15.00 -36.77
N THR A 442 -9.77 14.15 -37.66
CA THR A 442 -9.19 12.83 -37.92
C THR A 442 -7.79 12.97 -38.53
N LYS A 443 -7.58 13.85 -39.51
CA LYS A 443 -6.25 14.12 -40.08
C LYS A 443 -5.28 14.68 -39.03
N GLU A 444 -5.73 15.49 -38.09
CA GLU A 444 -4.94 16.00 -36.97
C GLU A 444 -4.60 14.89 -35.99
N GLN A 445 -5.53 13.99 -35.68
CA GLN A 445 -5.28 12.76 -34.91
C GLN A 445 -4.31 11.81 -35.63
N TRP A 446 -4.49 11.56 -36.92
CA TRP A 446 -3.56 10.78 -37.75
C TRP A 446 -2.20 11.44 -37.84
N SER A 447 -2.13 12.78 -37.87
CA SER A 447 -0.87 13.51 -37.83
C SER A 447 -0.21 13.42 -36.45
N ARG A 448 -0.98 13.45 -35.36
CA ARG A 448 -0.51 13.20 -33.98
C ARG A 448 0.03 11.78 -33.82
N VAL A 449 -0.68 10.77 -34.34
CA VAL A 449 -0.26 9.35 -34.31
C VAL A 449 0.93 9.10 -35.23
N SER A 450 0.93 9.65 -36.44
CA SER A 450 2.07 9.55 -37.38
C SER A 450 3.29 10.30 -36.86
N PHE A 451 3.10 11.41 -36.15
CA PHE A 451 4.16 12.15 -35.46
C PHE A 451 4.70 11.36 -34.26
N ALA A 452 3.82 10.76 -33.44
CA ALA A 452 4.21 9.88 -32.35
C ALA A 452 4.95 8.62 -32.86
N GLN A 453 4.50 8.03 -33.98
CA GLN A 453 5.08 6.84 -34.59
C GLN A 453 6.38 7.12 -35.36
N ARG A 454 6.57 8.33 -35.92
CA ARG A 454 7.87 8.79 -36.47
C ARG A 454 8.85 9.29 -35.42
N CYS A 455 8.39 9.67 -34.23
CA CYS A 455 9.27 10.02 -33.11
C CYS A 455 9.68 8.81 -32.25
N GLY A 456 9.21 7.61 -32.59
CA GLY A 456 9.84 6.36 -32.20
C GLY A 456 11.13 6.13 -33.01
N VAL A 457 12.26 6.29 -32.33
CA VAL A 457 13.64 6.04 -32.81
C VAL A 457 14.21 7.10 -33.78
N GLY A 458 14.68 8.20 -33.19
CA GLY A 458 15.84 8.98 -33.65
C GLY A 458 15.77 9.67 -35.02
N GLY A 459 15.52 10.98 -35.02
CA GLY A 459 15.86 11.83 -36.18
C GLY A 459 14.98 13.06 -36.36
N PHE A 460 15.26 14.13 -35.61
CA PHE A 460 14.80 15.48 -35.92
C PHE A 460 15.54 15.99 -37.16
N ALA A 461 14.87 16.08 -38.33
CA ALA A 461 14.94 17.19 -39.28
C ALA A 461 14.37 16.84 -40.67
N LEU A 462 13.77 17.87 -41.30
CA LEU A 462 13.29 17.98 -42.69
C LEU A 462 12.05 17.16 -43.11
N CYS A 463 10.94 17.87 -43.34
CA CYS A 463 10.35 18.05 -44.67
C CYS A 463 8.96 18.71 -44.59
N SER A 464 8.87 20.00 -44.90
CA SER A 464 7.61 20.66 -45.25
C SER A 464 7.86 21.71 -46.33
N ALA A 465 8.01 21.26 -47.56
CA ALA A 465 7.99 22.11 -48.73
C ALA A 465 7.33 21.34 -49.89
N ASN A 466 6.03 21.55 -50.11
CA ASN A 466 5.47 21.88 -51.43
C ASN A 466 3.93 21.95 -51.37
N ARG A 467 3.35 23.05 -51.87
CA ARG A 467 2.13 23.08 -52.71
C ARG A 467 1.69 24.53 -52.93
N ASN A 468 1.96 25.04 -54.13
CA ASN A 468 1.26 26.19 -54.72
C ASN A 468 0.15 25.69 -55.63
N CYS A 469 -1.00 26.37 -55.62
CA CYS A 469 -1.88 26.53 -56.78
C CYS A 469 -2.63 27.87 -56.69
N SER A 470 -2.78 28.46 -57.87
CA SER A 470 -3.19 29.82 -58.29
C SER A 470 -4.60 30.30 -57.90
N LEU A 471 -4.77 31.63 -57.77
CA LEU A 471 -5.68 32.44 -58.61
C LEU A 471 -5.41 33.95 -58.43
N ALA A 472 -5.52 34.70 -59.53
CA ALA A 472 -5.13 36.10 -59.66
C ALA A 472 -6.29 37.07 -59.37
N ALA A 473 -5.99 38.22 -58.76
CA ALA A 473 -6.70 39.49 -58.95
C ALA A 473 -5.80 40.68 -58.53
N VAL A 474 -5.90 41.76 -59.28
CA VAL A 474 -4.93 42.86 -59.43
C VAL A 474 -4.88 43.80 -58.22
N ALA A 475 -3.68 44.02 -57.66
CA ALA A 475 -3.26 45.27 -57.03
C ALA A 475 -1.79 45.57 -57.43
N SER A 476 -1.29 46.78 -57.17
CA SER A 476 -0.01 47.27 -57.72
C SER A 476 1.17 46.35 -57.32
N PRO A 477 2.07 45.97 -58.25
CA PRO A 477 3.02 44.88 -58.01
C PRO A 477 4.07 45.18 -56.94
N ALA A 478 4.42 46.45 -56.71
CA ALA A 478 5.47 46.83 -55.75
C ALA A 478 4.97 46.95 -54.29
N GLU A 479 3.71 47.37 -54.09
CA GLU A 479 3.11 47.40 -52.75
C GLU A 479 2.69 46.00 -52.31
N LEU A 480 2.12 45.22 -53.23
CA LEU A 480 1.81 43.81 -52.98
C LEU A 480 3.05 42.97 -52.65
N GLU A 481 4.19 43.21 -53.29
CA GLU A 481 5.39 42.41 -53.02
C GLU A 481 5.93 42.67 -51.61
N LYS A 482 5.85 43.92 -51.14
CA LYS A 482 6.23 44.30 -49.78
C LYS A 482 5.23 43.79 -48.74
N ASP A 483 3.93 43.92 -49.01
CA ASP A 483 2.88 43.42 -48.13
C ASP A 483 2.86 41.89 -48.08
N LEU A 484 3.22 41.21 -49.17
CA LEU A 484 3.32 39.75 -49.23
C LEU A 484 4.56 39.22 -48.53
N VAL A 485 5.68 39.95 -48.54
CA VAL A 485 6.87 39.64 -47.73
C VAL A 485 6.56 39.85 -46.25
N ASN A 486 5.94 40.97 -45.87
CA ASN A 486 5.55 41.23 -44.49
C ASN A 486 4.53 40.19 -43.97
N ALA A 487 3.49 39.89 -44.76
CA ALA A 487 2.51 38.86 -44.41
C ALA A 487 3.14 37.46 -44.31
N LYS A 488 4.18 37.17 -45.11
CA LYS A 488 4.94 35.92 -45.04
C LYS A 488 5.79 35.85 -43.76
N GLU A 489 6.46 36.93 -43.37
CA GLU A 489 7.24 37.00 -42.13
C GLU A 489 6.32 36.90 -40.89
N GLU A 490 5.17 37.57 -40.90
CA GLU A 490 4.16 37.46 -39.84
C GLU A 490 3.57 36.05 -39.75
N LEU A 491 3.29 35.39 -40.88
CA LEU A 491 2.87 33.99 -40.91
C LEU A 491 3.96 33.04 -40.38
N GLU A 492 5.23 33.29 -40.69
CA GLU A 492 6.34 32.50 -40.13
C GLU A 492 6.46 32.68 -38.62
N LEU A 493 6.26 33.89 -38.11
CA LEU A 493 6.31 34.20 -36.68
C LEU A 493 5.11 33.59 -35.93
N MET A 494 3.91 33.65 -36.52
CA MET A 494 2.72 32.96 -36.00
C MET A 494 2.89 31.45 -36.02
N ALA A 495 3.45 30.88 -37.09
CA ALA A 495 3.74 29.45 -37.16
C ALA A 495 4.84 29.01 -36.18
N LYS A 496 5.77 29.88 -35.80
CA LYS A 496 6.75 29.60 -34.73
C LYS A 496 6.08 29.61 -33.35
N LYS A 497 5.27 30.62 -33.04
CA LYS A 497 4.47 30.70 -31.80
C LYS A 497 3.47 29.55 -31.67
N GLU A 498 2.82 29.15 -32.77
CA GLU A 498 1.94 27.99 -32.81
C GLU A 498 2.72 26.71 -32.48
N ARG A 499 3.92 26.52 -33.05
CA ARG A 499 4.78 25.38 -32.71
C ARG A 499 5.23 25.39 -31.25
N GLU A 500 5.51 26.56 -30.68
CA GLU A 500 5.86 26.71 -29.26
C GLU A 500 4.67 26.35 -28.36
N SER A 501 3.49 26.92 -28.61
CA SER A 501 2.26 26.59 -27.88
C SER A 501 1.89 25.10 -27.98
N ARG A 502 2.14 24.46 -29.14
CA ARG A 502 1.95 23.01 -29.31
C ARG A 502 2.94 22.17 -28.52
N ARG A 503 4.19 22.62 -28.37
CA ARG A 503 5.18 21.94 -27.51
C ARG A 503 4.83 22.08 -26.03
N GLU A 504 4.39 23.28 -25.62
CA GLU A 504 3.93 23.53 -24.25
C GLU A 504 2.68 22.70 -23.93
N LEU A 505 1.70 22.63 -24.85
CA LEU A 505 0.53 21.77 -24.72
C LEU A 505 0.90 20.29 -24.66
N ALA A 506 1.88 19.83 -25.45
CA ALA A 506 2.35 18.44 -25.41
C ALA A 506 3.06 18.11 -24.08
N ALA A 507 3.86 19.05 -23.55
CA ALA A 507 4.51 18.89 -22.24
C ALA A 507 3.49 18.89 -21.09
N LEU A 508 2.47 19.75 -21.16
CA LEU A 508 1.37 19.74 -20.19
C LEU A 508 0.54 18.45 -20.29
N GLN A 509 0.28 17.95 -21.50
CA GLN A 509 -0.41 16.67 -21.71
C GLN A 509 0.39 15.49 -21.14
N SER A 510 1.73 15.49 -21.25
CA SER A 510 2.54 14.43 -20.63
C SER A 510 2.54 14.53 -19.11
N VAL A 511 2.61 15.74 -18.54
CA VAL A 511 2.56 15.94 -17.08
C VAL A 511 1.21 15.50 -16.53
N VAL A 512 0.11 15.82 -17.21
CA VAL A 512 -1.24 15.37 -16.84
C VAL A 512 -1.33 13.84 -16.90
N ALA A 513 -0.81 13.20 -17.96
CA ALA A 513 -0.80 11.74 -18.06
C ALA A 513 0.02 11.09 -16.93
N THR A 514 1.19 11.63 -16.60
CA THR A 514 1.99 11.12 -15.46
C THR A 514 1.30 11.34 -14.12
N GLN A 515 0.59 12.46 -13.93
CA GLN A 515 -0.17 12.72 -12.72
C GLN A 515 -1.41 11.83 -12.61
N GLU A 516 -2.08 11.53 -13.72
CA GLU A 516 -3.19 10.57 -13.76
C GLU A 516 -2.70 9.16 -13.42
N GLU A 517 -1.54 8.73 -13.93
CA GLU A 517 -0.91 7.45 -13.56
C GLU A 517 -0.54 7.41 -12.07
N GLU A 518 0.06 8.47 -11.51
CA GLU A 518 0.39 8.56 -10.08
C GLU A 518 -0.87 8.52 -9.19
N LEU A 519 -1.94 9.23 -9.56
CA LEU A 519 -3.22 9.20 -8.84
C LEU A 519 -3.89 7.83 -8.94
N GLN A 520 -3.78 7.14 -10.09
CA GLN A 520 -4.28 5.78 -10.28
C GLN A 520 -3.53 4.80 -9.36
N VAL A 521 -2.20 4.93 -9.26
CA VAL A 521 -1.37 4.13 -8.34
C VAL A 521 -1.76 4.40 -6.89
N GLN A 522 -1.90 5.68 -6.49
CA GLN A 522 -2.33 6.04 -5.13
C GLN A 522 -3.73 5.54 -4.79
N ALA A 523 -4.68 5.58 -5.73
CA ALA A 523 -6.00 5.01 -5.56
C ALA A 523 -5.92 3.49 -5.35
N SER A 524 -5.10 2.80 -6.15
CA SER A 524 -4.89 1.35 -6.00
C SER A 524 -4.24 0.98 -4.66
N ASP A 525 -3.30 1.79 -4.17
CA ASP A 525 -2.67 1.60 -2.87
C ASP A 525 -3.66 1.80 -1.73
N MET A 526 -4.49 2.85 -1.77
CA MET A 526 -5.55 3.08 -0.78
C MET A 526 -6.59 1.95 -0.78
N GLU A 527 -7.00 1.45 -1.94
CA GLU A 527 -7.90 0.30 -2.02
C GLU A 527 -7.26 -0.96 -1.43
N SER A 528 -5.97 -1.20 -1.69
CA SER A 528 -5.23 -2.34 -1.11
C SER A 528 -5.14 -2.25 0.42
N LEU A 529 -4.90 -1.06 0.95
CA LEU A 529 -4.87 -0.80 2.39
C LEU A 529 -6.26 -0.98 3.00
N THR A 530 -7.32 -0.53 2.32
CA THR A 530 -8.71 -0.71 2.77
C THR A 530 -9.09 -2.19 2.81
N ARG A 531 -8.73 -2.97 1.77
CA ARG A 531 -8.91 -4.43 1.76
C ARG A 531 -8.11 -5.10 2.88
N THR A 532 -6.87 -4.68 3.12
CA THR A 532 -6.01 -5.22 4.19
C THR A 532 -6.60 -4.93 5.57
N ILE A 533 -7.14 -3.73 5.79
CA ILE A 533 -7.85 -3.37 7.03
C ILE A 533 -9.07 -4.26 7.22
N GLN A 534 -9.88 -4.45 6.17
CA GLN A 534 -11.08 -5.29 6.24
C GLN A 534 -10.74 -6.76 6.58
N ILE A 535 -9.70 -7.32 5.94
CA ILE A 535 -9.22 -8.67 6.23
C ILE A 535 -8.73 -8.78 7.68
N LYS A 536 -8.02 -7.76 8.17
CA LYS A 536 -7.56 -7.73 9.57
C LYS A 536 -8.73 -7.60 10.55
N GLU A 537 -9.76 -6.81 10.24
CA GLU A 537 -10.98 -6.74 11.05
C GLU A 537 -11.72 -8.07 11.11
N ASP A 538 -11.83 -8.77 9.98
CA ASP A 538 -12.51 -10.06 9.93
C ASP A 538 -11.69 -11.15 10.62
N LEU A 539 -10.36 -11.14 10.48
CA LEU A 539 -9.48 -12.01 11.26
C LEU A 539 -9.55 -11.73 12.76
N ILE A 540 -9.66 -10.45 13.16
CA ILE A 540 -9.87 -10.09 14.57
C ILE A 540 -11.22 -10.65 15.06
N LYS A 541 -12.29 -10.56 14.26
CA LYS A 541 -13.59 -11.16 14.61
C LYS A 541 -13.50 -12.68 14.74
N ASP A 542 -12.81 -13.35 13.82
CA ASP A 542 -12.63 -14.81 13.84
C ASP A 542 -11.78 -15.27 15.03
N LEU A 543 -10.69 -14.58 15.32
CA LEU A 543 -9.88 -14.84 16.51
C LEU A 543 -10.65 -14.56 17.79
N GLN A 544 -11.46 -13.49 17.82
CA GLN A 544 -12.37 -13.23 18.95
C GLN A 544 -13.41 -14.34 19.09
N MET A 545 -13.93 -14.90 18.00
CA MET A 545 -14.86 -16.04 18.04
C MET A 545 -14.18 -17.36 18.44
N GLN A 546 -12.92 -17.58 18.08
CA GLN A 546 -12.15 -18.78 18.47
C GLN A 546 -11.63 -18.71 19.91
N LEU A 547 -11.39 -17.50 20.44
CA LEU A 547 -10.99 -17.28 21.82
C LEU A 547 -12.17 -17.32 22.80
N VAL A 548 -13.41 -17.27 22.30
CA VAL A 548 -14.61 -17.45 23.12
C VAL A 548 -14.91 -18.95 23.18
N ASP A 549 -14.48 -19.60 24.26
CA ASP A 549 -14.81 -21.00 24.51
C ASP A 549 -16.35 -21.17 24.61
N PRO A 550 -16.97 -22.11 23.89
CA PRO A 550 -18.42 -22.29 23.93
C PRO A 550 -18.95 -22.75 25.31
N GLU A 551 -18.07 -23.23 26.19
CA GLU A 551 -18.37 -23.47 27.61
C GLU A 551 -18.31 -22.19 28.45
N GLU A 552 -17.47 -21.23 28.04
CA GLU A 552 -17.35 -19.92 28.65
C GLU A 552 -18.53 -19.01 28.32
N ILE A 553 -19.27 -19.19 27.22
CA ILE A 553 -20.48 -18.37 26.96
C ILE A 553 -21.55 -18.58 28.05
N PRO A 554 -21.98 -19.82 28.38
CA PRO A 554 -22.88 -20.04 29.51
C PRO A 554 -22.20 -19.83 30.88
N ALA A 555 -20.87 -19.95 31.01
CA ALA A 555 -20.17 -19.58 32.24
C ALA A 555 -20.11 -18.07 32.44
N VAL A 556 -19.93 -17.28 31.39
CA VAL A 556 -19.96 -15.82 31.36
C VAL A 556 -21.39 -15.35 31.57
N GLU A 557 -22.42 -16.00 31.02
CA GLU A 557 -23.82 -15.69 31.35
C GLU A 557 -24.15 -16.00 32.81
N ARG A 558 -23.69 -17.15 33.35
CA ARG A 558 -23.82 -17.47 34.78
C ARG A 558 -23.05 -16.49 35.65
N LEU A 559 -21.81 -16.16 35.29
CA LEU A 559 -20.98 -15.17 35.99
C LEU A 559 -21.56 -13.76 35.82
N THR A 560 -22.23 -13.44 34.72
CA THR A 560 -22.91 -12.16 34.51
C THR A 560 -24.17 -12.09 35.37
N GLN A 561 -24.93 -13.18 35.49
CA GLN A 561 -26.06 -13.29 36.41
C GLN A 561 -25.59 -13.28 37.88
N GLU A 562 -24.49 -13.95 38.20
CA GLU A 562 -23.86 -13.87 39.52
C GLU A 562 -23.31 -12.47 39.78
N VAL A 563 -22.71 -11.79 38.80
CA VAL A 563 -22.26 -10.40 38.90
C VAL A 563 -23.44 -9.46 39.03
N LEU A 564 -24.59 -9.73 38.41
CA LEU A 564 -25.82 -8.94 38.62
C LEU A 564 -26.38 -9.16 40.02
N VAL A 565 -26.42 -10.40 40.52
CA VAL A 565 -26.81 -10.72 41.89
C VAL A 565 -25.80 -10.18 42.91
N LEU A 566 -24.51 -10.19 42.60
CA LEU A 566 -23.45 -9.60 43.41
C LEU A 566 -23.52 -8.08 43.33
N ARG A 567 -23.87 -7.45 42.20
CA ARG A 567 -24.12 -6.01 42.08
C ARG A 567 -25.35 -5.60 42.85
N GLU A 568 -26.39 -6.43 42.90
CA GLU A 568 -27.58 -6.19 43.72
C GLU A 568 -27.26 -6.38 45.21
N LYS A 569 -26.50 -7.41 45.58
CA LYS A 569 -25.98 -7.61 46.94
C LYS A 569 -24.98 -6.53 47.35
N VAL A 570 -24.18 -6.01 46.42
CA VAL A 570 -23.25 -4.90 46.60
C VAL A 570 -24.03 -3.60 46.69
N ALA A 571 -25.09 -3.36 45.93
CA ALA A 571 -25.96 -2.19 46.11
C ALA A 571 -26.68 -2.22 47.48
N VAL A 572 -27.09 -3.41 47.94
CA VAL A 572 -27.65 -3.64 49.28
C VAL A 572 -26.58 -3.53 50.38
N ALA A 573 -25.31 -3.83 50.08
CA ALA A 573 -24.18 -3.62 51.01
C ALA A 573 -23.63 -2.18 50.96
N GLU A 574 -23.72 -1.48 49.83
CA GLU A 574 -23.31 -0.09 49.60
C GLU A 574 -24.26 0.87 50.29
N SER A 575 -25.57 0.59 50.28
CA SER A 575 -26.54 1.32 51.11
C SER A 575 -26.32 1.14 52.62
N ARG A 576 -25.60 0.08 53.05
CA ARG A 576 -25.11 -0.11 54.43
C ARG A 576 -23.66 0.35 54.66
N GLY A 577 -22.90 0.65 53.61
CA GLY A 577 -21.44 0.91 53.65
C GLY A 577 -21.00 2.30 53.16
N GLN A 578 -21.92 3.14 52.69
CA GLN A 578 -21.65 4.47 52.12
C GLN A 578 -21.05 5.48 53.12
N GLU A 579 -21.18 5.30 54.43
CA GLU A 579 -20.45 6.13 55.41
C GLU A 579 -18.95 5.78 55.49
N ALA A 580 -18.57 4.52 55.26
CA ALA A 580 -17.18 4.07 55.36
C ALA A 580 -16.36 4.37 54.09
N THR A 581 -16.96 4.26 52.90
CA THR A 581 -16.29 4.48 51.61
C THR A 581 -16.11 5.97 51.27
N GLY A 582 -16.99 6.85 51.76
CA GLY A 582 -16.81 8.30 51.68
C GLY A 582 -15.54 8.76 52.41
N SER A 583 -15.30 8.22 53.63
CA SER A 583 -14.08 8.52 54.39
C SER A 583 -12.81 8.05 53.68
N ARG A 584 -12.85 6.86 53.05
CA ARG A 584 -11.69 6.29 52.34
C ARG A 584 -11.34 7.06 51.07
N LYS A 585 -12.35 7.56 50.34
CA LYS A 585 -12.14 8.40 49.14
C LYS A 585 -11.56 9.78 49.50
N GLN A 586 -12.06 10.41 50.57
CA GLN A 586 -11.49 11.66 51.10
C GLN A 586 -10.07 11.46 51.65
N GLN A 587 -9.79 10.32 52.28
CA GLN A 587 -8.46 9.99 52.77
C GLN A 587 -7.45 9.77 51.63
N LEU A 588 -7.85 9.11 50.54
CA LEU A 588 -7.03 8.96 49.34
C LEU A 588 -6.77 10.29 48.63
N LEU A 589 -7.77 11.19 48.57
CA LEU A 589 -7.61 12.53 48.01
C LEU A 589 -6.59 13.36 48.81
N LEU A 590 -6.70 13.40 50.14
CA LEU A 590 -5.74 14.10 51.00
C LEU A 590 -4.32 13.52 50.87
N MET A 591 -4.19 12.21 50.66
CA MET A 591 -2.91 11.57 50.42
C MET A 591 -2.30 11.95 49.07
N LEU A 592 -3.10 12.00 48.01
CA LEU A 592 -2.64 12.43 46.68
C LEU A 592 -2.22 13.90 46.68
N GLU A 593 -2.98 14.78 47.32
CA GLU A 593 -2.61 16.19 47.52
C GLU A 593 -1.30 16.32 48.30
N GLY A 594 -1.12 15.49 49.34
CA GLY A 594 0.12 15.41 50.09
C GLY A 594 1.32 14.99 49.23
N LEU A 595 1.16 14.01 48.34
CA LEU A 595 2.23 13.53 47.45
C LEU A 595 2.59 14.56 46.38
N VAL A 596 1.60 15.27 45.84
CA VAL A 596 1.82 16.37 44.90
C VAL A 596 2.60 17.50 45.59
N ALA A 597 2.27 17.84 46.84
CA ALA A 597 3.01 18.85 47.60
C ALA A 597 4.46 18.44 47.90
N GLU A 598 4.73 17.15 48.18
CA GLU A 598 6.09 16.64 48.37
C GLU A 598 6.91 16.66 47.08
N ARG A 599 6.31 16.25 45.96
CA ARG A 599 6.94 16.34 44.64
C ARG A 599 7.34 17.77 44.29
N ASN A 600 6.47 18.74 44.58
CA ASN A 600 6.77 20.15 44.30
C ASN A 600 7.93 20.67 45.14
N ARG A 601 7.98 20.33 46.44
CA ARG A 601 9.11 20.70 47.32
C ARG A 601 10.43 20.05 46.90
N LEU A 602 10.41 18.79 46.48
CA LEU A 602 11.61 18.12 45.96
C LEU A 602 12.11 18.78 44.67
N ASN A 603 11.19 19.22 43.79
CA ASN A 603 11.56 19.98 42.60
C ASN A 603 12.16 21.35 42.94
N GLU A 604 11.64 22.05 43.96
CA GLU A 604 12.22 23.31 44.46
C GLU A 604 13.63 23.09 45.02
N ALA A 605 13.84 22.04 45.81
CA ALA A 605 15.15 21.68 46.35
C ALA A 605 16.15 21.34 45.23
N LEU A 606 15.73 20.59 44.20
CA LEU A 606 16.55 20.30 43.02
C LEU A 606 16.91 21.57 42.24
N GLN A 607 15.98 22.52 42.14
CA GLN A 607 16.24 23.79 41.47
C GLN A 607 17.23 24.65 42.25
N ALA A 608 17.11 24.70 43.58
CA ALA A 608 18.07 25.38 44.44
C ALA A 608 19.45 24.70 44.40
N GLU A 609 19.52 23.37 44.35
CA GLU A 609 20.78 22.63 44.16
C GLU A 609 21.46 23.02 42.83
N ARG A 610 20.70 23.11 41.73
CA ARG A 610 21.21 23.60 40.44
C ARG A 610 21.72 25.04 40.51
N GLN A 611 21.08 25.89 41.31
CA GLN A 611 21.52 27.26 41.53
C GLN A 611 22.83 27.31 42.32
N LEU A 612 22.99 26.50 43.38
CA LEU A 612 24.24 26.37 44.12
C LEU A 612 25.37 25.85 43.22
N TYR A 613 25.13 24.82 42.39
CA TYR A 613 26.13 24.39 41.41
C TYR A 613 26.50 25.49 40.41
N SER A 614 25.53 26.29 39.95
CA SER A 614 25.79 27.43 39.06
C SER A 614 26.63 28.51 39.75
N SER A 615 26.34 28.82 41.01
CA SER A 615 27.12 29.75 41.83
C SER A 615 28.55 29.22 42.10
N LEU A 616 28.68 27.94 42.41
CA LEU A 616 29.96 27.26 42.63
C LEU A 616 30.80 27.14 41.35
N VAL A 617 30.17 27.04 40.17
CA VAL A 617 30.91 27.12 38.89
C VAL A 617 31.44 28.53 38.66
N LYS A 618 30.66 29.58 38.96
CA LYS A 618 31.08 30.99 38.88
C LYS A 618 32.20 31.35 39.86
N PHE A 619 32.37 30.57 40.93
CA PHE A 619 33.43 30.68 41.94
C PHE A 619 34.86 30.75 41.37
N HIS A 620 35.12 30.12 40.21
CA HIS A 620 36.45 30.08 39.58
C HIS A 620 36.90 31.41 38.95
N THR A 621 36.06 32.45 38.97
CA THR A 621 36.32 33.73 38.28
C THR A 621 36.73 34.91 39.19
N HIS A 622 36.67 34.77 40.53
CA HIS A 622 36.98 35.87 41.45
C HIS A 622 38.41 35.77 42.01
N PRO A 623 39.26 36.82 41.96
CA PRO A 623 40.68 36.75 42.37
C PRO A 623 40.97 36.94 43.87
N ASP A 624 40.00 37.36 44.69
CA ASP A 624 40.25 37.90 46.05
C ASP A 624 39.88 36.91 47.18
N SER A 625 40.82 36.58 48.09
CA SER A 625 40.68 35.46 49.05
C SER A 625 39.60 35.66 50.12
N ALA A 626 39.47 36.87 50.67
CA ALA A 626 38.52 37.13 51.76
C ALA A 626 37.06 37.21 51.27
N ALA A 627 36.84 37.58 50.01
CA ALA A 627 35.51 37.53 49.38
C ALA A 627 35.12 36.09 49.04
N ARG A 628 36.09 35.26 48.61
CA ARG A 628 35.89 33.82 48.36
C ARG A 628 35.43 33.09 49.61
N ASP A 629 36.06 33.33 50.76
CA ASP A 629 35.71 32.65 52.01
C ASP A 629 34.28 32.98 52.47
N ARG A 630 33.85 34.24 52.32
CA ARG A 630 32.46 34.66 52.63
C ARG A 630 31.44 34.03 51.68
N THR A 631 31.73 33.98 50.38
CA THR A 631 30.83 33.35 49.41
C THR A 631 30.76 31.85 49.63
N LEU A 632 31.89 31.16 49.88
CA LEU A 632 31.87 29.74 50.23
C LEU A 632 31.09 29.48 51.51
N GLN A 633 31.16 30.36 52.49
CA GLN A 633 30.39 30.23 53.71
C GLN A 633 28.88 30.34 53.47
N VAL A 634 28.45 31.29 52.63
CA VAL A 634 27.03 31.42 52.22
C VAL A 634 26.56 30.20 51.42
N GLU A 635 27.38 29.69 50.49
CA GLU A 635 27.04 28.49 49.72
C GLU A 635 27.03 27.23 50.61
N LEU A 636 27.91 27.12 51.61
CA LEU A 636 27.91 26.04 52.59
C LEU A 636 26.66 26.08 53.48
N GLU A 637 26.25 27.27 53.91
CA GLU A 637 24.98 27.49 54.64
C GLU A 637 23.78 27.10 53.75
N GLY A 638 23.80 27.46 52.47
CA GLY A 638 22.78 27.05 51.50
C GLY A 638 22.71 25.54 51.27
N VAL A 639 23.87 24.85 51.19
CA VAL A 639 23.92 23.37 51.11
C VAL A 639 23.38 22.74 52.39
N GLN A 640 23.69 23.30 53.57
CA GLN A 640 23.17 22.80 54.85
C GLN A 640 21.65 22.98 54.95
N GLU A 641 21.13 24.11 54.49
CA GLU A 641 19.69 24.38 54.45
C GLU A 641 18.96 23.42 53.49
N LEU A 642 19.49 23.20 52.27
CA LEU A 642 18.94 22.23 51.34
C LEU A 642 18.96 20.81 51.87
N ARG A 643 20.06 20.43 52.53
CA ARG A 643 20.15 19.14 53.18
C ARG A 643 19.06 18.98 54.26
N GLY A 644 18.83 20.01 55.08
CA GLY A 644 17.74 20.02 56.06
C GLY A 644 16.36 19.87 55.42
N GLN A 645 16.10 20.60 54.33
CA GLN A 645 14.83 20.51 53.59
C GLN A 645 14.60 19.11 52.98
N LEU A 646 15.66 18.48 52.45
CA LEU A 646 15.59 17.11 51.92
C LEU A 646 15.40 16.07 53.02
N GLU A 647 16.09 16.21 54.15
CA GLU A 647 15.93 15.35 55.32
C GLU A 647 14.51 15.45 55.89
N GLU A 648 13.91 16.65 55.95
CA GLU A 648 12.50 16.84 56.33
C GLU A 648 11.53 16.20 55.34
N ALA A 649 11.78 16.33 54.03
CA ALA A 649 10.96 15.71 53.00
C ALA A 649 11.01 14.18 53.07
N LEU A 650 12.20 13.60 53.30
CA LEU A 650 12.41 12.18 53.54
C LEU A 650 11.72 11.71 54.83
N GLY A 651 11.83 12.47 55.92
CA GLY A 651 11.15 12.16 57.18
C GLY A 651 9.62 12.09 57.02
N ARG A 652 9.02 13.06 56.33
CA ARG A 652 7.56 13.08 56.09
C ARG A 652 7.10 11.94 55.18
N SER A 653 7.90 11.59 54.18
CA SER A 653 7.57 10.47 53.27
C SER A 653 7.72 9.11 53.97
N LEU A 654 8.71 8.95 54.85
CA LEU A 654 8.82 7.77 55.73
C LEU A 654 7.65 7.66 56.71
N GLU A 655 7.25 8.76 57.37
CA GLU A 655 6.08 8.77 58.24
C GLU A 655 4.79 8.39 57.50
N ARG A 656 4.63 8.83 56.25
CA ARG A 656 3.49 8.45 55.40
C ARG A 656 3.52 6.99 55.01
N LEU A 657 4.69 6.45 54.67
CA LEU A 657 4.86 5.01 54.39
C LEU A 657 4.52 4.16 55.62
N SER A 658 4.99 4.55 56.82
CA SER A 658 4.61 3.85 58.05
C SER A 658 3.11 3.91 58.32
N ARG A 659 2.44 5.04 58.04
CA ARG A 659 0.97 5.13 58.15
C ARG A 659 0.25 4.21 57.15
N LEU A 660 0.77 4.07 55.94
CA LEU A 660 0.23 3.16 54.93
C LEU A 660 0.42 1.68 55.31
N GLU A 661 1.58 1.32 55.86
CA GLU A 661 1.83 -0.02 56.40
C GLU A 661 0.86 -0.36 57.55
N THR A 662 0.55 0.61 58.42
CA THR A 662 -0.44 0.38 59.49
C THR A 662 -1.89 0.27 58.99
N GLN A 663 -2.23 0.89 57.86
CA GLN A 663 -3.57 0.80 57.25
C GLN A 663 -3.78 -0.48 56.44
N GLY A 664 -2.72 -1.04 55.86
CA GLY A 664 -2.75 -2.35 55.18
C GLY A 664 -3.08 -3.52 56.12
N ALA A 665 -2.82 -3.39 57.43
CA ALA A 665 -3.06 -4.46 58.40
C ALA A 665 -4.54 -4.63 58.84
N ILE A 666 -5.43 -3.67 58.54
CA ILE A 666 -6.83 -3.69 59.01
C ILE A 666 -7.81 -4.10 57.88
N GLY A 667 -7.33 -4.24 56.64
CA GLY A 667 -8.17 -4.50 55.47
C GLY A 667 -7.89 -5.81 54.74
N GLY A 668 -8.13 -6.95 55.39
CA GLY A 668 -8.54 -8.19 54.72
C GLY A 668 -7.46 -9.10 54.11
N GLY A 669 -7.50 -10.37 54.54
CA GLY A 669 -7.30 -11.54 53.68
C GLY A 669 -5.85 -11.99 53.47
N GLU A 670 -5.55 -13.16 54.01
CA GLU A 670 -4.38 -14.00 53.75
C GLU A 670 -3.70 -13.78 52.39
N GLN A 671 -2.51 -13.19 52.40
CA GLN A 671 -1.46 -13.50 51.42
C GLN A 671 -0.08 -13.23 52.06
N GLU A 672 0.70 -14.30 52.09
CA GLU A 672 2.14 -14.43 52.34
C GLU A 672 2.85 -13.29 53.10
N ARG A 673 3.14 -13.57 54.38
CA ARG A 673 4.23 -12.91 55.11
C ARG A 673 5.57 -13.19 54.42
N VAL A 674 6.04 -12.28 53.57
CA VAL A 674 7.48 -12.14 53.35
C VAL A 674 8.04 -11.25 54.45
N ARG A 675 8.59 -11.90 55.48
CA ARG A 675 9.45 -11.25 56.48
C ARG A 675 10.70 -10.73 55.74
N VAL A 676 10.77 -9.43 55.49
CA VAL A 676 12.06 -8.76 55.28
C VAL A 676 12.56 -8.34 56.65
N LEU A 677 13.56 -9.06 57.15
CA LEU A 677 14.34 -8.67 58.32
C LEU A 677 15.19 -7.44 57.97
N PRO A 678 15.18 -6.36 58.78
CA PRO A 678 16.14 -5.28 58.64
C PRO A 678 17.39 -5.58 59.48
N GLN A 679 18.53 -5.79 58.82
CA GLN A 679 19.86 -5.90 59.41
C GLN A 679 20.84 -5.41 58.31
N HIS A 680 21.72 -4.42 58.46
CA HIS A 680 22.16 -3.60 59.57
C HIS A 680 22.62 -2.24 59.03
N ALA A 681 22.48 -1.20 59.86
CA ALA A 681 23.27 0.01 59.79
C ALA A 681 24.65 -0.25 60.41
N PHE A 682 25.72 0.02 59.66
CA PHE A 682 26.91 0.82 59.99
C PHE A 682 27.87 0.81 58.81
#